data_AF-A0A072Q6B4-F1
#
_entry.id   AF-A0A072Q6B4-F1
#
_cell.length_a   1.000
_cell.length_b   1.000
_cell.length_c   1.000
_cell.angle_alpha   90.00
_cell.angle_beta   90.00
_cell.angle_gamma   90.00
#
_symmetry.space_group_name_H-M   'P 1'
#
loop_
_entity.id
_entity.type
_entity.pdbx_description
1 polymer ?
#
loop_
_entity_poly.entity_id
_entity_poly.type
_entity_poly.pdbx_seq_one_letter_code
_entity_poly.pdbx_strand_id
1 'polypeptide(L)'
;MATLLPEGIQALLAGQGVKSPIPSIVGTDVHNNPIDIYLSYLADTLVQLTDCSPEVAYSSIQWPNELGDLVVILPRLKLQHKNPKALSTELKQKFPGSHLFGHPVDDGIHLRFFFSPRALGQVLLPYIIDRGQSYGTPISSSQHDSELNNIKPKKIVVEFSSPNLGKEFDGLHLRSTIIGAYLASIYESMGWEVTRMNFLGDWGQHIGLLAAGWSRFGSEDALNADPLRHLLDVYTQIDELSRDEQANSQELPANGHLSGIAAERDANVTALEGGDPNAYALWKRFREVSIQRYTDLYARMNIRFDDYSGESEVNHETIAEVELSLQDKIVFDEARDGWIIDFSTHETRLLKTGPAKIRNRRGQTTYLLRDIASVLDRSRKYGFDKLIYVVSAKQDSHFQQLFAVLELMGHSELADRLQHISFNVARGLVPPEGTSGLLFSDLLDQCQRTVLNLLANEPDRFSHFRRAQDLEFCDSLGALALMTQDLSIRRKDDLIFDIPNIGNVQEDSGIDLQSCLTKLNRKLEGVVIDREDLEKSDYSLFEDESYAEILRVLIQFPTIVKSSLEKLESSVIATYLFRLVTQVEDILEEGESEASGSNHNLAQLAVYQAVRHVLVNGMRIIGLTPIEEPSLQEHSGIVPLEVPAETTTERDTTATDMDSTQPSNDSGPIPVEAVTINTPKDLADVHEEASVEPSTHPVESTEGVILEEPGETTEEARETTTLGLTETAPVEVASDANNPSIDDLDPEQEANVAVESGVHQSYTAPADSFRETVENCKIEADEVTATEARIAESHTTEAAAGETLTTEASPSEAPTVEVPAVDTASDGGVGSNATLEPEALEGPAQDTANPAEDVKHEASSSTVYGHYESTTANEEQHITMPEHVATIEAH
;
A
#
# COMPACT_ATOMS: atom_id res chain seq x y z
N MET A 1 5.42 -27.58 -15.76
CA MET A 1 6.35 -27.36 -14.63
C MET A 1 7.81 -27.74 -14.92
N ALA A 2 8.25 -28.04 -16.16
CA ALA A 2 9.58 -28.66 -16.34
C ALA A 2 10.74 -27.71 -15.96
N THR A 3 10.64 -26.41 -16.25
CA THR A 3 11.65 -25.40 -15.89
C THR A 3 11.63 -24.99 -14.41
N LEU A 4 10.81 -25.63 -13.56
CA LEU A 4 10.91 -25.50 -12.09
C LEU A 4 12.09 -26.28 -11.50
N LEU A 5 12.80 -27.09 -12.31
CA LEU A 5 14.03 -27.76 -11.94
C LEU A 5 15.19 -27.29 -12.84
N PRO A 6 16.44 -27.16 -12.33
CA PRO A 6 17.60 -26.75 -13.13
C PRO A 6 17.81 -27.60 -14.38
N GLU A 7 17.58 -28.91 -14.30
CA GLU A 7 17.69 -29.86 -15.40
C GLU A 7 16.71 -29.55 -16.54
N GLY A 8 15.50 -29.06 -16.22
CA GLY A 8 14.49 -28.70 -17.19
C GLY A 8 14.75 -27.34 -17.86
N ILE A 9 15.37 -26.40 -17.14
CA ILE A 9 15.91 -25.17 -17.74
C ILE A 9 17.04 -25.53 -18.72
N GLN A 10 17.96 -26.40 -18.30
CA GLN A 10 19.05 -26.90 -19.14
C GLN A 10 18.55 -27.68 -20.38
N ALA A 11 17.50 -28.48 -20.24
CA ALA A 11 16.88 -29.22 -21.34
C ALA A 11 16.21 -28.27 -22.36
N LEU A 12 15.51 -27.23 -21.88
CA LEU A 12 14.91 -26.21 -22.75
C LEU A 12 15.99 -25.46 -23.55
N LEU A 13 17.06 -25.03 -22.89
CA LEU A 13 18.22 -24.40 -23.53
C LEU A 13 18.89 -25.31 -24.58
N ALA A 14 19.08 -26.59 -24.26
CA ALA A 14 19.65 -27.57 -25.18
C ALA A 14 18.75 -27.81 -26.42
N GLY A 15 17.43 -27.73 -26.24
CA GLY A 15 16.45 -27.75 -27.33
C GLY A 15 16.65 -26.59 -28.31
N GLN A 16 16.91 -25.39 -27.79
CA GLN A 16 17.20 -24.19 -28.61
C GLN A 16 18.68 -24.08 -29.06
N GLY A 17 19.44 -25.17 -28.98
CA GLY A 17 20.82 -25.27 -29.48
C GLY A 17 21.91 -24.85 -28.48
N VAL A 18 21.55 -24.33 -27.30
CA VAL A 18 22.49 -23.97 -26.24
C VAL A 18 22.89 -25.23 -25.47
N LYS A 19 23.91 -25.94 -25.99
CA LYS A 19 24.34 -27.27 -25.51
C LYS A 19 25.38 -27.24 -24.39
N SER A 20 25.95 -26.08 -24.10
CA SER A 20 26.79 -25.87 -22.91
C SER A 20 25.95 -25.95 -21.64
N PRO A 21 26.52 -26.39 -20.50
CA PRO A 21 25.87 -26.20 -19.21
C PRO A 21 25.73 -24.71 -18.89
N ILE A 22 24.70 -24.33 -18.14
CA ILE A 22 24.57 -22.96 -17.60
C ILE A 22 25.81 -22.66 -16.73
N PRO A 23 26.57 -21.58 -16.99
CA PRO A 23 27.74 -21.23 -16.18
C PRO A 23 27.34 -20.88 -14.75
N SER A 24 28.06 -21.43 -13.77
CA SER A 24 27.85 -21.10 -12.35
C SER A 24 28.69 -19.89 -11.97
N ILE A 25 28.04 -18.79 -11.59
CA ILE A 25 28.66 -17.52 -11.20
C ILE A 25 28.13 -17.10 -9.83
N VAL A 26 28.98 -16.45 -9.02
CA VAL A 26 28.59 -15.99 -7.68
C VAL A 26 27.64 -14.79 -7.81
N GLY A 27 26.42 -14.94 -7.30
CA GLY A 27 25.42 -13.87 -7.23
C GLY A 27 24.30 -13.93 -8.28
N THR A 28 24.34 -14.89 -9.20
CA THR A 28 23.27 -15.19 -10.18
C THR A 28 22.27 -16.20 -9.62
N ASP A 29 20.97 -15.98 -9.83
CA ASP A 29 19.90 -16.93 -9.49
C ASP A 29 19.09 -17.29 -10.74
N VAL A 30 19.61 -18.25 -11.51
CA VAL A 30 19.00 -18.74 -12.76
C VAL A 30 17.68 -19.52 -12.55
N HIS A 31 17.26 -19.74 -11.30
CA HIS A 31 16.07 -20.51 -10.95
C HIS A 31 14.86 -19.62 -10.67
N ASN A 32 15.09 -18.44 -10.06
CA ASN A 32 14.07 -17.42 -9.84
C ASN A 32 14.15 -16.27 -10.86
N ASN A 33 15.34 -15.94 -11.38
CA ASN A 33 15.58 -14.80 -12.27
C ASN A 33 16.09 -15.24 -13.67
N PRO A 34 15.24 -15.26 -14.71
CA PRO A 34 15.60 -15.82 -16.03
C PRO A 34 16.68 -15.03 -16.76
N ILE A 35 16.86 -13.74 -16.47
CA ILE A 35 17.97 -12.96 -17.08
C ILE A 35 19.34 -13.45 -16.62
N ASP A 36 19.46 -14.03 -15.42
CA ASP A 36 20.74 -14.55 -14.93
C ASP A 36 21.28 -15.68 -15.82
N ILE A 37 20.41 -16.38 -16.57
CA ILE A 37 20.83 -17.33 -17.62
C ILE A 37 21.65 -16.60 -18.70
N TYR A 38 21.10 -15.48 -19.22
CA TYR A 38 21.73 -14.66 -20.25
C TYR A 38 23.00 -13.99 -19.74
N LEU A 39 22.95 -13.39 -18.54
CA LEU A 39 24.11 -12.77 -17.91
C LEU A 39 25.23 -13.79 -17.66
N SER A 40 24.90 -15.03 -17.28
CA SER A 40 25.89 -16.08 -17.06
C SER A 40 26.61 -16.51 -18.33
N TYR A 41 25.88 -16.76 -19.43
CA TYR A 41 26.50 -17.08 -20.71
C TYR A 41 27.30 -15.91 -21.30
N LEU A 42 26.86 -14.66 -21.10
CA LEU A 42 27.61 -13.47 -21.53
C LEU A 42 28.89 -13.30 -20.72
N ALA A 43 28.83 -13.47 -19.39
CA ALA A 43 29.99 -13.38 -18.51
C ALA A 43 31.03 -14.49 -18.80
N ASP A 44 30.61 -15.74 -18.97
CA ASP A 44 31.49 -16.85 -19.39
C ASP A 44 32.14 -16.57 -20.76
N THR A 45 31.38 -16.05 -21.73
CA THR A 45 31.94 -15.64 -23.03
C THR A 45 32.99 -14.52 -22.87
N LEU A 46 32.77 -13.56 -21.97
CA LEU A 46 33.75 -12.50 -21.69
C LEU A 46 35.01 -13.05 -21.00
N VAL A 47 34.88 -13.98 -20.05
CA VAL A 47 36.01 -14.69 -19.43
C VAL A 47 36.86 -15.38 -20.50
N GLN A 48 36.24 -16.18 -21.38
CA GLN A 48 36.91 -16.91 -22.45
C GLN A 48 37.60 -16.00 -23.50
N LEU A 49 37.17 -14.73 -23.61
CA LEU A 49 37.74 -13.75 -24.54
C LEU A 49 38.80 -12.82 -23.91
N THR A 50 38.92 -12.79 -22.57
CA THR A 50 39.71 -11.77 -21.86
C THR A 50 40.59 -12.26 -20.72
N ASP A 51 40.44 -13.51 -20.26
CA ASP A 51 41.10 -14.09 -19.09
C ASP A 51 40.84 -13.32 -17.77
N CYS A 52 39.74 -12.56 -17.67
CA CYS A 52 39.29 -11.95 -16.40
C CYS A 52 38.53 -12.97 -15.51
N SER A 53 38.25 -12.61 -14.25
CA SER A 53 37.47 -13.49 -13.37
C SER A 53 35.96 -13.40 -13.66
N PRO A 54 35.17 -14.45 -13.38
CA PRO A 54 33.73 -14.46 -13.68
C PRO A 54 32.95 -13.34 -12.98
N GLU A 55 33.35 -12.95 -11.77
CA GLU A 55 32.73 -11.86 -11.00
C GLU A 55 33.06 -10.49 -11.62
N VAL A 56 34.25 -10.33 -12.19
CA VAL A 56 34.67 -9.12 -12.93
C VAL A 56 33.98 -9.05 -14.29
N ALA A 57 33.77 -10.18 -14.97
CA ALA A 57 32.95 -10.26 -16.17
C ALA A 57 31.49 -9.88 -15.88
N TYR A 58 30.85 -10.56 -14.92
CA TYR A 58 29.46 -10.32 -14.53
C TYR A 58 29.21 -8.87 -14.08
N SER A 59 30.04 -8.35 -13.16
CA SER A 59 29.91 -6.97 -12.65
C SER A 59 30.32 -5.86 -13.65
N SER A 60 30.71 -6.22 -14.87
CA SER A 60 30.89 -5.30 -16.00
C SER A 60 29.64 -5.15 -16.87
N ILE A 61 28.68 -6.08 -16.77
CA ILE A 61 27.41 -6.08 -17.51
C ILE A 61 26.39 -5.21 -16.76
N GLN A 62 25.65 -4.37 -17.47
CA GLN A 62 24.53 -3.58 -16.94
C GLN A 62 23.38 -3.50 -17.96
N TRP A 63 22.21 -3.04 -17.50
CA TRP A 63 21.17 -2.50 -18.36
C TRP A 63 21.67 -1.21 -19.04
N PRO A 64 21.39 -0.99 -20.34
CA PRO A 64 21.67 0.27 -21.01
C PRO A 64 20.57 1.32 -20.72
N ASN A 65 20.94 2.59 -20.82
CA ASN A 65 20.00 3.72 -20.67
C ASN A 65 19.21 4.05 -21.97
N GLU A 66 19.57 3.42 -23.09
CA GLU A 66 19.13 3.79 -24.45
C GLU A 66 19.08 2.53 -25.35
N LEU A 67 20.10 2.33 -26.18
CA LEU A 67 20.16 1.27 -27.19
C LEU A 67 20.67 -0.08 -26.63
N GLY A 68 20.00 -1.17 -27.00
CA GLY A 68 20.39 -2.55 -26.68
C GLY A 68 19.64 -3.12 -25.47
N ASP A 69 19.88 -4.40 -25.21
CA ASP A 69 19.30 -5.13 -24.07
C ASP A 69 20.28 -5.19 -22.89
N LEU A 70 21.57 -5.34 -23.18
CA LEU A 70 22.66 -5.37 -22.20
C LEU A 70 23.85 -4.57 -22.70
N VAL A 71 24.61 -3.96 -21.78
CA VAL A 71 25.85 -3.24 -22.09
C VAL A 71 26.99 -3.71 -21.20
N VAL A 72 28.14 -4.02 -21.81
CA VAL A 72 29.39 -4.33 -21.14
C VAL A 72 30.25 -3.08 -21.06
N ILE A 73 30.51 -2.58 -19.85
CA ILE A 73 31.37 -1.42 -19.62
C ILE A 73 32.82 -1.89 -19.57
N LEU A 74 33.54 -1.73 -20.68
CA LEU A 74 34.86 -2.34 -20.90
C LEU A 74 35.93 -1.96 -19.85
N PRO A 75 35.99 -0.71 -19.33
CA PRO A 75 36.87 -0.39 -18.19
C PRO A 75 36.63 -1.24 -16.93
N ARG A 76 35.41 -1.74 -16.69
CA ARG A 76 35.07 -2.56 -15.49
C ARG A 76 35.64 -3.99 -15.58
N LEU A 77 36.06 -4.45 -16.76
CA LEU A 77 36.79 -5.71 -16.95
C LEU A 77 38.22 -5.68 -16.37
N LYS A 78 38.72 -4.50 -15.93
CA LYS A 78 40.03 -4.31 -15.25
C LYS A 78 41.27 -4.82 -16.02
N LEU A 79 41.17 -4.97 -17.35
CA LEU A 79 42.25 -5.48 -18.19
C LEU A 79 43.41 -4.48 -18.29
N GLN A 80 44.54 -4.82 -17.69
CA GLN A 80 45.72 -3.96 -17.63
C GLN A 80 46.25 -3.61 -19.04
N HIS A 81 46.63 -2.34 -19.21
CA HIS A 81 47.24 -1.78 -20.42
C HIS A 81 46.46 -1.90 -21.74
N LYS A 82 45.21 -2.39 -21.76
CA LYS A 82 44.35 -2.35 -22.96
C LYS A 82 43.62 -1.01 -23.06
N ASN A 83 43.60 -0.42 -24.26
CA ASN A 83 42.77 0.75 -24.56
C ASN A 83 41.30 0.30 -24.74
N PRO A 84 40.30 0.86 -24.03
CA PRO A 84 38.91 0.40 -24.11
C PRO A 84 38.30 0.43 -25.51
N LYS A 85 38.63 1.43 -26.34
CA LYS A 85 38.11 1.52 -27.73
C LYS A 85 38.68 0.42 -28.63
N ALA A 86 39.99 0.16 -28.51
CA ALA A 86 40.61 -0.96 -29.22
C ALA A 86 40.07 -2.32 -28.73
N LEU A 87 39.81 -2.44 -27.43
CA LEU A 87 39.21 -3.64 -26.82
C LEU A 87 37.77 -3.87 -27.29
N SER A 88 36.96 -2.81 -27.46
CA SER A 88 35.60 -2.91 -28.01
C SER A 88 35.60 -3.57 -29.39
N THR A 89 36.43 -3.03 -30.29
CA THR A 89 36.58 -3.58 -31.65
C THR A 89 37.21 -4.99 -31.62
N GLU A 90 38.18 -5.26 -30.74
CA GLU A 90 38.79 -6.59 -30.57
C GLU A 90 37.76 -7.64 -30.13
N LEU A 91 36.97 -7.35 -29.09
CA LEU A 91 35.95 -8.26 -28.58
C LEU A 91 34.82 -8.45 -29.57
N LYS A 92 34.36 -7.37 -30.23
CA LYS A 92 33.38 -7.47 -31.31
C LYS A 92 33.83 -8.41 -32.42
N GLN A 93 35.10 -8.34 -32.85
CA GLN A 93 35.64 -9.20 -33.91
C GLN A 93 35.85 -10.66 -33.47
N LYS A 94 36.05 -10.91 -32.17
CA LYS A 94 36.26 -12.26 -31.63
C LYS A 94 34.99 -12.92 -31.08
N PHE A 95 33.88 -12.18 -30.95
CA PHE A 95 32.68 -12.69 -30.29
C PHE A 95 32.12 -13.91 -31.04
N PRO A 96 31.91 -15.06 -30.38
CA PRO A 96 31.39 -16.25 -31.02
C PRO A 96 29.92 -16.06 -31.44
N GLY A 97 29.49 -16.77 -32.47
CA GLY A 97 28.07 -16.84 -32.81
C GLY A 97 27.28 -17.46 -31.65
N SER A 98 26.22 -16.79 -31.20
CA SER A 98 25.37 -17.21 -30.08
C SER A 98 23.95 -17.49 -30.55
N HIS A 99 23.25 -18.39 -29.86
CA HIS A 99 21.81 -18.58 -30.00
C HIS A 99 21.00 -17.59 -29.14
N LEU A 100 21.58 -17.10 -28.04
CA LEU A 100 20.91 -16.21 -27.08
C LEU A 100 21.05 -14.72 -27.44
N PHE A 101 22.08 -14.36 -28.20
CA PHE A 101 22.42 -12.97 -28.52
C PHE A 101 22.64 -12.74 -30.01
N GLY A 102 22.23 -11.56 -30.49
CA GLY A 102 22.73 -11.00 -31.73
C GLY A 102 24.22 -10.64 -31.64
N HIS A 103 24.85 -10.39 -32.79
CA HIS A 103 26.26 -9.98 -32.84
C HIS A 103 26.44 -8.59 -32.18
N PRO A 104 27.39 -8.42 -31.25
CA PRO A 104 27.52 -7.16 -30.50
C PRO A 104 27.86 -5.94 -31.36
N VAL A 105 27.43 -4.78 -30.85
CA VAL A 105 27.67 -3.45 -31.41
C VAL A 105 28.74 -2.73 -30.60
N ASP A 106 29.70 -2.12 -31.31
CA ASP A 106 30.81 -1.36 -30.72
C ASP A 106 30.33 0.06 -30.44
N ASP A 107 30.37 0.48 -29.18
CA ASP A 107 30.04 1.83 -28.70
C ASP A 107 31.20 2.39 -27.86
N GLY A 108 32.41 2.30 -28.42
CA GLY A 108 33.59 3.01 -27.91
C GLY A 108 34.14 2.42 -26.60
N ILE A 109 33.65 2.86 -25.44
CA ILE A 109 34.04 2.24 -24.15
C ILE A 109 33.02 1.17 -23.70
N HIS A 110 31.97 0.98 -24.48
CA HIS A 110 30.88 0.05 -24.26
C HIS A 110 30.82 -0.97 -25.40
N LEU A 111 30.43 -2.19 -25.07
CA LEU A 111 30.04 -3.21 -26.06
C LEU A 111 28.56 -3.56 -25.78
N ARG A 112 27.68 -3.23 -26.73
CA ARG A 112 26.22 -3.39 -26.58
C ARG A 112 25.76 -4.71 -27.19
N PHE A 113 24.83 -5.36 -26.51
CA PHE A 113 24.28 -6.67 -26.83
C PHE A 113 22.76 -6.58 -26.97
N PHE A 114 22.23 -7.42 -27.85
CA PHE A 114 20.80 -7.60 -28.07
C PHE A 114 20.49 -9.08 -27.89
N PHE A 115 19.39 -9.43 -27.25
CA PHE A 115 18.87 -10.79 -27.22
C PHE A 115 18.48 -11.23 -28.63
N SER A 116 18.50 -12.54 -28.90
CA SER A 116 17.83 -13.12 -30.06
C SER A 116 16.34 -13.23 -29.73
N PRO A 117 15.43 -12.45 -30.34
CA PRO A 117 14.04 -12.37 -29.87
C PRO A 117 13.29 -13.71 -29.94
N ARG A 118 13.55 -14.50 -31.00
CA ARG A 118 13.01 -15.86 -31.13
C ARG A 118 13.45 -16.76 -29.98
N ALA A 119 14.75 -16.78 -29.68
CA ALA A 119 15.29 -17.58 -28.58
C ALA A 119 14.81 -17.08 -27.21
N LEU A 120 14.62 -15.76 -27.06
CA LEU A 120 14.03 -15.14 -25.87
C LEU A 120 12.60 -15.64 -25.66
N GLY A 121 11.74 -15.63 -26.68
CA GLY A 121 10.39 -16.17 -26.59
C GLY A 121 10.38 -17.67 -26.28
N GLN A 122 11.27 -18.45 -26.91
CA GLN A 122 11.40 -19.89 -26.72
C GLN A 122 11.88 -20.30 -25.31
N VAL A 123 12.71 -19.48 -24.65
CA VAL A 123 13.18 -19.73 -23.27
C VAL A 123 12.22 -19.13 -22.24
N LEU A 124 11.81 -17.88 -22.43
CA LEU A 124 11.08 -17.10 -21.43
C LEU A 124 9.62 -17.52 -21.27
N LEU A 125 8.89 -17.80 -22.36
CA LEU A 125 7.46 -18.10 -22.26
C LEU A 125 7.20 -19.42 -21.50
N PRO A 126 7.90 -20.54 -21.77
CA PRO A 126 7.79 -21.74 -20.92
C PRO A 126 8.28 -21.50 -19.49
N TYR A 127 9.29 -20.65 -19.28
CA TYR A 127 9.82 -20.33 -17.94
C TYR A 127 8.79 -19.60 -17.07
N ILE A 128 8.07 -18.61 -17.64
CA ILE A 128 7.00 -17.86 -16.95
C ILE A 128 5.78 -18.76 -16.76
N ILE A 129 5.33 -19.47 -17.81
CA ILE A 129 4.12 -20.32 -17.74
C ILE A 129 4.30 -21.50 -16.77
N ASP A 130 5.50 -22.10 -16.67
CA ASP A 130 5.78 -23.14 -15.68
C ASP A 130 5.68 -22.64 -14.22
N ARG A 131 5.89 -21.35 -13.97
CA ARG A 131 5.84 -20.69 -12.64
C ARG A 131 4.48 -20.09 -12.33
N GLY A 132 3.83 -19.49 -13.32
CA GLY A 132 2.54 -18.83 -13.19
C GLY A 132 2.54 -17.79 -12.06
N GLN A 133 1.82 -18.08 -10.98
CA GLN A 133 1.70 -17.20 -9.81
C GLN A 133 2.99 -17.03 -8.98
N SER A 134 4.03 -17.85 -9.19
CA SER A 134 5.35 -17.68 -8.54
C SER A 134 6.40 -16.97 -9.39
N TYR A 135 6.07 -16.53 -10.62
CA TYR A 135 7.05 -15.75 -11.39
C TYR A 135 7.24 -14.37 -10.77
N GLY A 136 8.48 -14.02 -10.43
CA GLY A 136 8.83 -12.80 -9.69
C GLY A 136 9.01 -12.98 -8.18
N THR A 137 8.65 -14.15 -7.63
CA THR A 137 8.87 -14.51 -6.21
C THR A 137 9.80 -15.71 -6.08
N PRO A 138 10.39 -15.98 -4.89
CA PRO A 138 11.16 -17.19 -4.68
C PRO A 138 10.27 -18.43 -4.79
N ILE A 139 10.65 -19.39 -5.64
CA ILE A 139 9.97 -20.69 -5.70
C ILE A 139 10.19 -21.40 -4.36
N SER A 140 9.10 -21.63 -3.62
CA SER A 140 9.13 -22.43 -2.40
C SER A 140 9.61 -23.85 -2.73
N SER A 141 10.84 -24.19 -2.33
CA SER A 141 11.45 -25.51 -2.53
C SER A 141 10.88 -26.61 -1.62
N SER A 142 9.70 -26.36 -1.02
CA SER A 142 8.99 -27.18 -0.03
C SER A 142 8.61 -28.59 -0.50
N GLN A 143 8.79 -28.93 -1.78
CA GLN A 143 8.59 -30.28 -2.31
C GLN A 143 9.88 -31.03 -2.67
N HIS A 144 11.06 -30.39 -2.70
CA HIS A 144 12.29 -31.03 -3.18
C HIS A 144 13.54 -30.87 -2.29
N ASP A 145 13.75 -29.76 -1.58
CA ASP A 145 14.91 -29.63 -0.67
C ASP A 145 14.57 -30.05 0.76
N SER A 146 14.77 -31.35 1.04
CA SER A 146 14.50 -31.94 2.37
C SER A 146 15.32 -31.35 3.52
N GLU A 147 16.45 -30.67 3.24
CA GLU A 147 17.25 -29.96 4.24
C GLU A 147 16.74 -28.53 4.49
N LEU A 148 16.23 -27.84 3.46
CA LEU A 148 15.71 -26.47 3.59
C LEU A 148 14.39 -26.41 4.37
N ASN A 149 13.62 -27.50 4.36
CA ASN A 149 12.40 -27.67 5.16
C ASN A 149 12.60 -27.56 6.70
N ASN A 150 13.84 -27.47 7.20
CA ASN A 150 14.13 -27.17 8.62
C ASN A 150 14.32 -25.66 8.90
N ILE A 151 14.42 -24.81 7.88
CA ILE A 151 14.55 -23.35 8.06
C ILE A 151 13.15 -22.78 8.31
N LYS A 152 12.92 -22.27 9.53
CA LYS A 152 11.69 -21.53 9.84
C LYS A 152 11.64 -20.23 9.03
N PRO A 153 10.47 -19.79 8.55
CA PRO A 153 10.33 -18.47 7.94
C PRO A 153 10.72 -17.39 8.95
N LYS A 154 11.35 -16.32 8.48
CA LYS A 154 11.68 -15.17 9.31
C LYS A 154 10.43 -14.39 9.65
N LYS A 155 10.35 -13.87 10.88
CA LYS A 155 9.20 -13.14 11.40
C LYS A 155 9.39 -11.64 11.25
N ILE A 156 8.39 -10.96 10.68
CA ILE A 156 8.37 -9.50 10.59
C ILE A 156 7.03 -8.93 11.06
N VAL A 157 7.10 -7.94 11.94
CA VAL A 157 5.95 -7.10 12.30
C VAL A 157 5.99 -5.84 11.43
N VAL A 158 4.87 -5.48 10.81
CA VAL A 158 4.71 -4.20 10.10
C VAL A 158 3.63 -3.42 10.82
N GLU A 159 4.02 -2.31 11.46
CA GLU A 159 3.10 -1.37 12.12
C GLU A 159 2.74 -0.24 11.16
N PHE A 160 1.44 -0.06 10.90
CA PHE A 160 0.95 0.93 9.94
C PHE A 160 -0.52 1.35 10.15
N SER A 161 -0.91 2.41 9.45
CA SER A 161 -2.14 3.20 9.59
C SER A 161 -2.27 3.92 10.94
N SER A 162 -2.31 3.17 12.05
CA SER A 162 -2.26 3.66 13.44
C SER A 162 -3.09 4.93 13.75
N PRO A 163 -4.39 5.00 13.40
CA PRO A 163 -5.21 6.20 13.60
C PRO A 163 -5.53 6.50 15.07
N ASN A 164 -5.83 7.77 15.32
CA ASN A 164 -6.30 8.28 16.61
C ASN A 164 -7.81 8.09 16.74
N LEU A 165 -8.28 7.51 17.84
CA LEU A 165 -9.73 7.32 18.07
C LEU A 165 -10.42 8.68 18.27
N GLY A 166 -11.60 8.83 17.65
CA GLY A 166 -12.41 10.04 17.70
C GLY A 166 -11.83 11.25 16.96
N LYS A 167 -10.89 11.06 16.03
CA LYS A 167 -10.33 12.13 15.20
C LYS A 167 -10.50 11.85 13.70
N GLU A 168 -10.27 12.89 12.91
CA GLU A 168 -10.26 12.82 11.45
C GLU A 168 -9.25 11.81 10.92
N PHE A 169 -9.58 11.17 9.80
CA PHE A 169 -8.67 10.36 9.02
C PHE A 169 -8.03 11.24 7.93
N ASP A 170 -6.73 11.47 8.03
CA ASP A 170 -5.98 12.36 7.12
C ASP A 170 -5.11 11.60 6.10
N GLY A 171 -4.47 12.36 5.20
CA GLY A 171 -3.58 11.79 4.19
C GLY A 171 -2.35 11.06 4.75
N LEU A 172 -1.90 11.36 5.98
CA LEU A 172 -0.77 10.65 6.60
C LEU A 172 -1.19 9.25 7.06
N HIS A 173 -2.39 9.12 7.63
CA HIS A 173 -2.99 7.82 7.91
C HIS A 173 -3.17 7.01 6.62
N LEU A 174 -3.66 7.64 5.55
CA LEU A 174 -3.84 6.98 4.25
C LEU A 174 -2.52 6.49 3.65
N ARG A 175 -1.47 7.33 3.57
CA ARG A 175 -0.16 6.88 3.04
C ARG A 175 0.45 5.77 3.90
N SER A 176 0.35 5.86 5.23
CA SER A 176 0.77 4.77 6.12
C SER A 176 0.01 3.48 5.81
N THR A 177 -1.31 3.57 5.59
CA THR A 177 -2.20 2.45 5.22
C THR A 177 -1.72 1.75 3.94
N ILE A 178 -1.50 2.51 2.86
CA ILE A 178 -1.15 1.98 1.54
C ILE A 178 0.30 1.43 1.54
N ILE A 179 1.26 2.21 2.03
CA ILE A 179 2.68 1.83 2.10
C ILE A 179 2.86 0.59 2.99
N GLY A 180 2.15 0.50 4.11
CA GLY A 180 2.21 -0.65 5.02
C GLY A 180 1.60 -1.92 4.44
N ALA A 181 0.51 -1.81 3.68
CA ALA A 181 -0.07 -2.93 2.95
C ALA A 181 0.88 -3.48 1.88
N TYR A 182 1.54 -2.59 1.10
CA TYR A 182 2.62 -2.96 0.18
C TYR A 182 3.75 -3.70 0.91
N LEU A 183 4.28 -3.12 1.99
CA LEU A 183 5.42 -3.70 2.71
C LEU A 183 5.07 -5.08 3.26
N ALA A 184 3.88 -5.25 3.85
CA ALA A 184 3.41 -6.56 4.27
C ALA A 184 3.35 -7.56 3.09
N SER A 185 2.76 -7.16 1.96
CA SER A 185 2.61 -8.04 0.80
C SER A 185 3.94 -8.44 0.15
N ILE A 186 4.90 -7.52 0.00
CA ILE A 186 6.21 -7.87 -0.58
C ILE A 186 7.04 -8.75 0.37
N TYR A 187 6.92 -8.60 1.70
CA TYR A 187 7.58 -9.52 2.64
C TYR A 187 6.94 -10.92 2.64
N GLU A 188 5.60 -11.04 2.60
CA GLU A 188 4.92 -12.35 2.41
C GLU A 188 5.30 -13.00 1.08
N SER A 189 5.31 -12.22 0.01
CA SER A 189 5.72 -12.66 -1.34
C SER A 189 7.18 -13.15 -1.40
N MET A 190 7.99 -12.84 -0.38
CA MET A 190 9.38 -13.27 -0.22
C MET A 190 9.54 -14.34 0.88
N GLY A 191 8.44 -14.95 1.34
CA GLY A 191 8.45 -16.09 2.27
C GLY A 191 8.63 -15.73 3.75
N TRP A 192 8.37 -14.48 4.15
CA TRP A 192 8.38 -14.09 5.57
C TRP A 192 7.03 -14.39 6.23
N GLU A 193 7.07 -14.70 7.53
CA GLU A 193 5.89 -14.73 8.38
C GLU A 193 5.59 -13.29 8.82
N VAL A 194 4.56 -12.67 8.23
CA VAL A 194 4.22 -11.26 8.46
C VAL A 194 3.10 -11.14 9.49
N THR A 195 3.23 -10.19 10.41
CA THR A 195 2.16 -9.73 11.31
C THR A 195 1.82 -8.29 10.95
N ARG A 196 0.61 -8.04 10.45
CA ARG A 196 0.10 -6.69 10.19
C ARG A 196 -0.47 -6.10 11.49
N MET A 197 0.20 -5.09 12.03
CA MET A 197 -0.19 -4.41 13.26
C MET A 197 -0.79 -3.03 12.96
N ASN A 198 -1.96 -2.77 13.52
CA ASN A 198 -2.48 -1.42 13.70
C ASN A 198 -2.23 -1.03 15.16
N PHE A 199 -1.52 0.07 15.42
CA PHE A 199 -1.22 0.53 16.77
C PHE A 199 -1.99 1.82 17.06
N LEU A 200 -3.22 1.65 17.52
CA LEU A 200 -4.19 2.72 17.64
C LEU A 200 -3.76 3.78 18.66
N GLY A 201 -3.95 5.05 18.29
CA GLY A 201 -3.90 6.19 19.20
C GLY A 201 -5.13 6.20 20.08
N ASP A 202 -5.20 5.24 21.01
CA ASP A 202 -6.38 4.91 21.83
C ASP A 202 -6.22 5.29 23.32
N TRP A 203 -5.20 6.08 23.68
CA TRP A 203 -4.93 6.47 25.07
C TRP A 203 -4.55 7.95 25.24
N GLY A 204 -4.68 8.47 26.46
CA GLY A 204 -4.22 9.81 26.83
C GLY A 204 -5.19 10.96 26.54
N GLN A 205 -4.65 12.15 26.26
CA GLN A 205 -5.38 13.43 26.41
C GLN A 205 -6.59 13.60 25.47
N HIS A 206 -6.55 13.10 24.23
CA HIS A 206 -7.70 13.19 23.32
C HIS A 206 -8.84 12.25 23.75
N ILE A 207 -8.53 11.10 24.32
CA ILE A 207 -9.51 10.18 24.90
C ILE A 207 -10.17 10.79 26.14
N GLY A 208 -9.38 11.43 27.01
CA GLY A 208 -9.92 12.17 28.16
C GLY A 208 -10.80 13.36 27.74
N LEU A 209 -10.50 14.00 26.60
CA LEU A 209 -11.30 15.08 26.04
C LEU A 209 -12.60 14.55 25.42
N LEU A 210 -12.52 13.46 24.65
CA LEU A 210 -13.67 12.73 24.11
C LEU A 210 -14.63 12.26 25.22
N ALA A 211 -14.11 11.77 26.35
CA ALA A 211 -14.92 11.40 27.51
C ALA A 211 -15.62 12.61 28.16
N ALA A 212 -14.95 13.77 28.26
CA ALA A 212 -15.60 15.01 28.71
C ALA A 212 -16.66 15.52 27.70
N GLY A 213 -16.44 15.33 26.40
CA GLY A 213 -17.42 15.62 25.35
C GLY A 213 -18.62 14.68 25.40
N TRP A 214 -18.40 13.39 25.69
CA TRP A 214 -19.45 12.37 25.77
C TRP A 214 -20.53 12.72 26.80
N SER A 215 -20.17 13.29 27.96
CA SER A 215 -21.13 13.74 28.96
C SER A 215 -22.00 14.95 28.54
N ARG A 216 -21.73 15.57 27.38
CA ARG A 216 -22.46 16.73 26.84
C ARG A 216 -23.18 16.42 25.52
N PHE A 217 -22.50 15.70 24.63
CA PHE A 217 -22.90 15.47 23.24
C PHE A 217 -23.04 13.98 22.89
N GLY A 218 -22.67 13.08 23.80
CA GLY A 218 -22.77 11.64 23.62
C GLY A 218 -24.23 11.19 23.47
N SER A 219 -24.47 10.31 22.50
CA SER A 219 -25.78 9.74 22.20
C SER A 219 -25.61 8.27 21.87
N GLU A 220 -26.32 7.43 22.62
CA GLU A 220 -26.30 5.98 22.50
C GLU A 220 -26.82 5.52 21.14
N ASP A 221 -27.93 6.10 20.68
CA ASP A 221 -28.54 5.77 19.40
C ASP A 221 -27.66 6.20 18.21
N ALA A 222 -26.99 7.36 18.32
CA ALA A 222 -26.09 7.87 17.29
C ALA A 222 -24.80 7.03 17.19
N LEU A 223 -24.20 6.68 18.33
CA LEU A 223 -23.02 5.79 18.38
C LEU A 223 -23.33 4.40 17.80
N ASN A 224 -24.53 3.89 18.00
CA ASN A 224 -24.94 2.60 17.42
C ASN A 224 -25.23 2.69 15.91
N ALA A 225 -25.67 3.85 15.42
CA ALA A 225 -25.93 4.08 13.99
C ALA A 225 -24.61 4.26 13.19
N ASP A 226 -23.83 5.29 13.51
CA ASP A 226 -22.50 5.53 12.93
C ASP A 226 -21.50 5.85 14.05
N PRO A 227 -20.73 4.85 14.52
CA PRO A 227 -19.80 5.04 15.62
C PRO A 227 -18.66 6.01 15.31
N LEU A 228 -18.15 6.02 14.07
CA LEU A 228 -16.98 6.83 13.72
C LEU A 228 -17.38 8.29 13.52
N ARG A 229 -18.50 8.55 12.84
CA ARG A 229 -19.07 9.90 12.71
C ARG A 229 -19.41 10.48 14.08
N HIS A 230 -20.20 9.76 14.88
CA HIS A 230 -20.65 10.30 16.16
C HIS A 230 -19.50 10.55 17.14
N LEU A 231 -18.46 9.71 17.18
CA LEU A 231 -17.28 9.97 18.02
C LEU A 231 -16.44 11.17 17.53
N LEU A 232 -16.33 11.38 16.21
CA LEU A 232 -15.68 12.56 15.64
C LEU A 232 -16.50 13.83 15.93
N ASP A 233 -17.80 13.81 15.69
CA ASP A 233 -18.69 14.96 15.91
C ASP A 233 -18.68 15.38 17.39
N VAL A 234 -18.67 14.42 18.33
CA VAL A 234 -18.52 14.67 19.77
C VAL A 234 -17.15 15.27 20.09
N TYR A 235 -16.06 14.76 19.48
CA TYR A 235 -14.70 15.28 19.70
C TYR A 235 -14.56 16.72 19.20
N THR A 236 -15.00 17.01 17.98
CA THR A 236 -14.89 18.35 17.38
C THR A 236 -15.66 19.38 18.22
N GLN A 237 -16.90 19.09 18.63
CA GLN A 237 -17.69 19.98 19.49
C GLN A 237 -17.03 20.29 20.84
N ILE A 238 -16.36 19.31 21.49
CA ILE A 238 -15.69 19.55 22.77
C ILE A 238 -14.31 20.21 22.62
N ASP A 239 -13.59 19.95 21.54
CA ASP A 239 -12.30 20.60 21.25
C ASP A 239 -12.51 22.07 20.84
N GLU A 240 -13.55 22.39 20.06
CA GLU A 240 -13.99 23.77 19.79
C GLU A 240 -14.28 24.53 21.10
N LEU A 241 -15.14 23.99 21.97
CA LEU A 241 -15.42 24.61 23.27
C LEU A 241 -14.18 24.69 24.17
N SER A 242 -13.25 23.72 24.09
CA SER A 242 -12.00 23.77 24.85
C SER A 242 -11.08 24.88 24.36
N ARG A 243 -11.01 25.12 23.04
CA ARG A 243 -10.26 26.22 22.42
C ARG A 243 -10.87 27.57 22.77
N ASP A 244 -12.20 27.69 22.77
CA ASP A 244 -12.91 28.90 23.19
C ASP A 244 -12.71 29.20 24.68
N GLU A 245 -12.77 28.20 25.58
CA GLU A 245 -12.46 28.39 27.00
C GLU A 245 -11.02 28.89 27.19
N GLN A 246 -10.05 28.30 26.46
CA GLN A 246 -8.65 28.69 26.49
C GLN A 246 -8.43 30.11 25.94
N ALA A 247 -9.06 30.48 24.82
CA ALA A 247 -8.93 31.81 24.21
C ALA A 247 -9.54 32.93 25.07
N ASN A 248 -10.61 32.64 25.81
CA ASN A 248 -11.25 33.59 26.73
C ASN A 248 -10.58 33.64 28.13
N SER A 249 -9.70 32.68 28.45
CA SER A 249 -8.99 32.63 29.74
C SER A 249 -7.78 33.56 29.77
N GLN A 250 -7.94 34.75 30.38
CA GLN A 250 -6.88 35.77 30.41
C GLN A 250 -5.68 35.47 31.32
N GLU A 251 -5.71 34.39 32.11
CA GLU A 251 -4.61 33.99 33.00
C GLU A 251 -4.22 32.53 32.76
N LEU A 252 -2.92 32.28 32.55
CA LEU A 252 -2.33 30.97 32.86
C LEU A 252 -2.44 30.77 34.38
N PRO A 253 -3.01 29.64 34.88
CA PRO A 253 -3.25 29.46 36.30
C PRO A 253 -1.93 29.48 37.08
N ALA A 254 -1.72 30.52 37.88
CA ALA A 254 -0.48 30.79 38.62
C ALA A 254 -0.10 29.69 39.65
N ASN A 255 -1.03 28.77 39.91
CA ASN A 255 -0.96 27.61 40.79
C ASN A 255 -1.05 26.26 40.04
N GLY A 256 -1.02 26.25 38.70
CA GLY A 256 -0.86 25.05 37.85
C GLY A 256 -2.06 24.10 37.74
N HIS A 257 -3.14 24.34 38.49
CA HIS A 257 -4.43 23.66 38.34
C HIS A 257 -5.18 24.20 37.12
N LEU A 258 -5.69 23.30 36.28
CA LEU A 258 -6.57 23.66 35.16
C LEU A 258 -8.01 23.90 35.67
N SER A 259 -8.83 24.54 34.85
CA SER A 259 -10.28 24.73 35.05
C SER A 259 -11.08 24.10 33.90
N GLY A 260 -12.41 24.04 34.09
CA GLY A 260 -13.39 23.68 33.05
C GLY A 260 -13.03 22.43 32.25
N ILE A 261 -13.16 22.51 30.92
CA ILE A 261 -12.98 21.37 30.01
C ILE A 261 -11.55 20.81 30.11
N ALA A 262 -10.55 21.67 30.35
CA ALA A 262 -9.16 21.25 30.50
C ALA A 262 -8.91 20.49 31.82
N ALA A 263 -9.63 20.82 32.90
CA ALA A 263 -9.63 20.06 34.14
C ALA A 263 -10.39 18.72 34.01
N GLU A 264 -11.54 18.73 33.35
CA GLU A 264 -12.34 17.53 33.09
C GLU A 264 -11.58 16.52 32.22
N ARG A 265 -10.86 16.99 31.20
CA ARG A 265 -9.96 16.15 30.39
C ARG A 265 -8.91 15.46 31.27
N ASP A 266 -8.15 16.23 32.06
CA ASP A 266 -7.09 15.68 32.90
C ASP A 266 -7.65 14.74 33.99
N ALA A 267 -8.86 15.01 34.49
CA ALA A 267 -9.57 14.12 35.41
C ALA A 267 -10.00 12.80 34.75
N ASN A 268 -10.52 12.83 33.51
CA ASN A 268 -10.86 11.62 32.76
C ASN A 268 -9.62 10.78 32.41
N VAL A 269 -8.51 11.41 32.02
CA VAL A 269 -7.22 10.70 31.85
C VAL A 269 -6.78 10.05 33.17
N THR A 270 -6.83 10.80 34.28
CA THR A 270 -6.44 10.29 35.61
C THR A 270 -7.33 9.13 36.07
N ALA A 271 -8.63 9.17 35.78
CA ALA A 271 -9.57 8.09 36.08
C ALA A 271 -9.28 6.83 35.24
N LEU A 272 -8.99 7.00 33.95
CA LEU A 272 -8.68 5.91 33.04
C LEU A 272 -7.31 5.26 33.36
N GLU A 273 -6.26 6.05 33.59
CA GLU A 273 -4.94 5.58 34.06
C GLU A 273 -4.99 5.00 35.48
N GLY A 274 -5.94 5.44 36.31
CA GLY A 274 -6.21 4.88 37.64
C GLY A 274 -7.06 3.61 37.66
N GLY A 275 -7.55 3.16 36.49
CA GLY A 275 -8.40 1.96 36.37
C GLY A 275 -9.83 2.11 36.90
N ASP A 276 -10.42 3.31 36.85
CA ASP A 276 -11.84 3.50 37.20
C ASP A 276 -12.74 2.65 36.30
N PRO A 277 -13.64 1.81 36.86
CA PRO A 277 -14.47 0.91 36.07
C PRO A 277 -15.38 1.59 35.04
N ASN A 278 -15.82 2.83 35.27
CA ASN A 278 -16.72 3.55 34.38
C ASN A 278 -15.94 4.21 33.25
N ALA A 279 -14.82 4.88 33.57
CA ALA A 279 -13.91 5.43 32.57
C ALA A 279 -13.38 4.34 31.63
N TYR A 280 -12.94 3.20 32.21
CA TYR A 280 -12.49 2.04 31.45
C TYR A 280 -13.61 1.42 30.59
N ALA A 281 -14.83 1.27 31.11
CA ALA A 281 -15.94 0.74 30.32
C ALA A 281 -16.33 1.65 29.14
N LEU A 282 -16.31 2.97 29.33
CA LEU A 282 -16.60 3.94 28.28
C LEU A 282 -15.51 3.93 27.19
N TRP A 283 -14.24 4.04 27.61
CA TRP A 283 -13.08 3.93 26.72
C TRP A 283 -13.11 2.63 25.91
N LYS A 284 -13.28 1.50 26.60
CA LYS A 284 -13.27 0.17 26.00
C LYS A 284 -14.34 0.08 24.91
N ARG A 285 -15.54 0.62 25.16
CA ARG A 285 -16.62 0.62 24.17
C ARG A 285 -16.28 1.46 22.94
N PHE A 286 -15.73 2.67 23.11
CA PHE A 286 -15.26 3.49 21.98
C PHE A 286 -14.24 2.73 21.13
N ARG A 287 -13.31 2.01 21.77
CA ARG A 287 -12.31 1.18 21.11
C ARG A 287 -12.92 0.01 20.35
N GLU A 288 -13.79 -0.77 20.98
CA GLU A 288 -14.40 -1.95 20.36
C GLU A 288 -15.26 -1.58 19.13
N VAL A 289 -16.07 -0.52 19.20
CA VAL A 289 -16.86 -0.08 18.02
C VAL A 289 -15.99 0.54 16.93
N SER A 290 -14.92 1.26 17.29
CA SER A 290 -13.96 1.79 16.32
C SER A 290 -13.22 0.68 15.59
N ILE A 291 -12.71 -0.34 16.31
CA ILE A 291 -12.00 -1.48 15.71
C ILE A 291 -12.91 -2.25 14.75
N GLN A 292 -14.18 -2.46 15.10
CA GLN A 292 -15.14 -3.11 14.20
C GLN A 292 -15.28 -2.32 12.89
N ARG A 293 -15.59 -1.02 12.96
CA ARG A 293 -15.76 -0.19 11.77
C ARG A 293 -14.48 -0.02 10.95
N TYR A 294 -13.31 0.11 11.61
CA TYR A 294 -12.03 0.11 10.90
C TYR A 294 -11.77 -1.21 10.18
N THR A 295 -12.13 -2.36 10.77
CA THR A 295 -12.01 -3.67 10.11
C THR A 295 -12.86 -3.74 8.84
N ASP A 296 -14.11 -3.29 8.90
CA ASP A 296 -14.99 -3.21 7.72
C ASP A 296 -14.39 -2.30 6.62
N LEU A 297 -13.82 -1.15 6.99
CA LEU A 297 -13.29 -0.16 6.05
C LEU A 297 -11.93 -0.55 5.45
N TYR A 298 -11.01 -1.12 6.23
CA TYR A 298 -9.75 -1.64 5.68
C TYR A 298 -10.01 -2.83 4.73
N ALA A 299 -11.04 -3.64 4.99
CA ALA A 299 -11.43 -4.75 4.10
C ALA A 299 -11.87 -4.28 2.71
N ARG A 300 -12.47 -3.09 2.56
CA ARG A 300 -12.77 -2.47 1.24
C ARG A 300 -11.48 -2.18 0.44
N MET A 301 -10.37 -1.89 1.11
CA MET A 301 -9.04 -1.79 0.49
C MET A 301 -8.30 -3.13 0.40
N ASN A 302 -8.96 -4.27 0.66
CA ASN A 302 -8.36 -5.61 0.79
C ASN A 302 -7.26 -5.71 1.88
N ILE A 303 -7.27 -4.80 2.86
CA ILE A 303 -6.33 -4.77 3.97
C ILE A 303 -6.98 -5.44 5.19
N ARG A 304 -6.32 -6.46 5.72
CA ARG A 304 -6.69 -7.12 6.98
C ARG A 304 -5.53 -7.00 7.96
N PHE A 305 -5.78 -6.46 9.15
CA PHE A 305 -4.81 -6.50 10.25
C PHE A 305 -4.89 -7.83 10.99
N ASP A 306 -3.74 -8.29 11.49
CA ASP A 306 -3.61 -9.48 12.35
C ASP A 306 -3.70 -9.11 13.83
N ASP A 307 -3.36 -7.87 14.18
CA ASP A 307 -3.43 -7.33 15.53
C ASP A 307 -3.89 -5.86 15.53
N TYR A 308 -4.92 -5.57 16.33
CA TYR A 308 -5.37 -4.21 16.65
C TYR A 308 -4.95 -3.88 18.07
N SER A 309 -3.69 -3.48 18.18
CA SER A 309 -3.09 -3.04 19.43
C SER A 309 -3.26 -1.51 19.60
N GLY A 310 -2.71 -0.93 20.65
CA GLY A 310 -2.76 0.51 20.87
C GLY A 310 -1.92 0.96 22.06
N GLU A 311 -1.80 2.27 22.23
CA GLU A 311 -1.09 2.89 23.36
C GLU A 311 -1.58 2.40 24.73
N SER A 312 -2.85 2.01 24.82
CA SER A 312 -3.50 1.42 25.98
C SER A 312 -2.96 0.04 26.40
N GLU A 313 -2.32 -0.70 25.49
CA GLU A 313 -1.85 -2.08 25.73
C GLU A 313 -0.40 -2.15 26.22
N VAL A 314 0.30 -1.02 26.30
CA VAL A 314 1.70 -0.95 26.75
C VAL A 314 1.77 -1.23 28.26
N ASN A 315 2.49 -2.30 28.67
CA ASN A 315 2.44 -2.75 30.05
C ASN A 315 3.13 -1.76 31.00
N HIS A 316 2.43 -1.36 32.06
CA HIS A 316 2.98 -0.50 33.12
C HIS A 316 4.21 -1.10 33.82
N GLU A 317 4.30 -2.44 33.94
CA GLU A 317 5.49 -3.11 34.47
C GLU A 317 6.70 -2.93 33.55
N THR A 318 6.49 -2.98 32.24
CA THR A 318 7.50 -2.72 31.21
C THR A 318 7.93 -1.26 31.19
N ILE A 319 6.99 -0.32 31.39
CA ILE A 319 7.34 1.09 31.56
C ILE A 319 8.28 1.26 32.77
N ALA A 320 8.01 0.59 33.89
CA ALA A 320 8.90 0.62 35.06
C ALA A 320 10.26 -0.08 34.80
N GLU A 321 10.29 -1.19 34.05
CA GLU A 321 11.51 -1.86 33.58
C GLU A 321 12.42 -0.91 32.79
N VAL A 322 11.84 -0.18 31.84
CA VAL A 322 12.55 0.83 31.03
C VAL A 322 13.12 1.93 31.91
N GLU A 323 12.35 2.49 32.84
CA GLU A 323 12.80 3.58 33.70
C GLU A 323 13.91 3.16 34.67
N LEU A 324 13.85 1.93 35.20
CA LEU A 324 14.91 1.38 36.05
C LEU A 324 16.22 1.16 35.28
N SER A 325 16.14 0.68 34.03
CA SER A 325 17.31 0.52 33.12
C SER A 325 17.97 1.85 32.70
N LEU A 326 17.22 2.95 32.82
CA LEU A 326 17.63 4.30 32.44
C LEU A 326 17.91 5.22 33.63
N GLN A 327 17.72 4.76 34.87
CA GLN A 327 17.74 5.61 36.07
C GLN A 327 19.04 6.43 36.22
N ASP A 328 20.21 5.82 36.01
CA ASP A 328 21.51 6.50 36.10
C ASP A 328 21.85 7.40 34.89
N LYS A 329 21.02 7.38 33.85
CA LYS A 329 21.19 8.11 32.57
C LYS A 329 20.18 9.26 32.42
N ILE A 330 19.14 9.27 33.25
CA ILE A 330 18.08 10.29 33.27
C ILE A 330 18.49 11.47 34.15
N VAL A 331 18.30 12.68 33.65
CA VAL A 331 18.53 13.94 34.38
C VAL A 331 17.24 14.78 34.37
N PHE A 332 16.93 15.46 35.47
CA PHE A 332 15.87 16.48 35.47
C PHE A 332 16.39 17.78 34.84
N ASP A 333 15.70 18.27 33.81
CA ASP A 333 16.02 19.52 33.13
C ASP A 333 14.94 20.58 33.40
N GLU A 334 15.33 21.67 34.05
CA GLU A 334 14.45 22.81 34.38
C GLU A 334 13.98 23.60 33.15
N ALA A 335 14.81 23.67 32.10
CA ALA A 335 14.50 24.39 30.86
C ALA A 335 13.64 23.56 29.90
N ARG A 336 13.72 22.22 29.98
CA ARG A 336 12.89 21.28 29.21
C ARG A 336 11.71 20.71 30.01
N ASP A 337 11.55 21.12 31.27
CA ASP A 337 10.42 20.83 32.17
C ASP A 337 10.09 19.34 32.29
N GLY A 338 11.06 18.53 32.70
CA GLY A 338 10.87 17.09 32.94
C GLY A 338 12.14 16.26 33.01
N TRP A 339 11.96 14.93 32.89
CA TRP A 339 13.05 13.95 32.86
C TRP A 339 13.54 13.77 31.43
N ILE A 340 14.84 13.94 31.21
CA ILE A 340 15.48 13.82 29.89
C ILE A 340 16.67 12.86 29.90
N ILE A 341 17.04 12.40 28.71
CA ILE A 341 18.31 11.75 28.40
C ILE A 341 19.04 12.64 27.39
N ASP A 342 20.29 13.01 27.70
CA ASP A 342 21.15 13.75 26.78
C ASP A 342 22.11 12.77 26.08
N PHE A 343 21.93 12.56 24.78
CA PHE A 343 22.77 11.64 24.01
C PHE A 343 24.20 12.18 23.81
N SER A 344 24.44 13.49 23.98
CA SER A 344 25.77 14.08 23.82
C SER A 344 26.75 13.72 24.93
N THR A 345 26.26 13.18 26.05
CA THR A 345 27.07 12.70 27.18
C THR A 345 27.32 11.19 27.16
N HIS A 346 26.88 10.47 26.11
CA HIS A 346 26.94 9.01 26.03
C HIS A 346 27.48 8.51 24.68
N GLU A 347 28.22 7.39 24.68
CA GLU A 347 28.68 6.73 23.45
C GLU A 347 27.52 5.94 22.81
N THR A 348 26.88 6.53 21.78
CA THR A 348 25.84 5.91 20.95
C THR A 348 26.16 6.09 19.46
N ARG A 349 25.56 5.28 18.58
CA ARG A 349 25.70 5.47 17.12
C ARG A 349 24.96 6.73 16.62
N LEU A 350 24.04 7.24 17.44
CA LEU A 350 23.09 8.31 17.11
C LEU A 350 23.34 9.63 17.88
N LEU A 351 24.62 9.90 18.22
CA LEU A 351 25.18 11.11 18.86
C LEU A 351 24.72 12.49 18.34
N LYS A 352 23.96 12.57 17.23
CA LYS A 352 23.41 13.80 16.65
C LYS A 352 21.93 14.04 16.97
N THR A 353 21.29 13.11 17.68
CA THR A 353 19.92 13.27 18.17
C THR A 353 19.85 14.32 19.28
N GLY A 354 18.81 15.17 19.25
CA GLY A 354 18.54 16.08 20.36
C GLY A 354 18.14 15.30 21.63
N PRO A 355 18.19 15.91 22.83
CA PRO A 355 17.86 15.21 24.06
C PRO A 355 16.42 14.69 24.08
N ALA A 356 16.27 13.43 24.49
CA ALA A 356 15.00 12.72 24.58
C ALA A 356 14.27 13.09 25.89
N LYS A 357 12.95 13.23 25.85
CA LYS A 357 12.12 13.48 27.05
C LYS A 357 11.31 12.23 27.42
N ILE A 358 11.52 11.73 28.63
CA ILE A 358 11.00 10.44 29.13
C ILE A 358 9.78 10.63 30.04
N ARG A 359 9.77 11.67 30.89
CA ARG A 359 8.57 12.16 31.60
C ARG A 359 8.46 13.68 31.56
N ASN A 360 7.24 14.20 31.71
CA ASN A 360 7.01 15.64 31.95
C ASN A 360 7.18 16.00 33.44
N ARG A 361 7.21 17.31 33.75
CA ARG A 361 7.29 17.84 35.13
C ARG A 361 6.16 17.39 36.07
N ARG A 362 4.99 17.02 35.52
CA ARG A 362 3.88 16.42 36.29
C ARG A 362 4.06 14.93 36.57
N GLY A 363 5.14 14.31 36.08
CA GLY A 363 5.42 12.89 36.24
C GLY A 363 4.61 11.98 35.32
N GLN A 364 4.05 12.49 34.22
CA GLN A 364 3.33 11.69 33.22
C GLN A 364 4.29 11.13 32.16
N THR A 365 3.97 9.95 31.60
CA THR A 365 4.76 9.28 30.57
C THR A 365 4.69 10.01 29.22
N THR A 366 5.81 10.11 28.51
CA THR A 366 5.83 10.57 27.12
C THR A 366 5.56 9.42 26.15
N TYR A 367 5.17 9.74 24.91
CA TYR A 367 5.06 8.75 23.83
C TYR A 367 6.37 7.95 23.67
N LEU A 368 7.53 8.61 23.72
CA LEU A 368 8.82 7.94 23.63
C LEU A 368 9.04 6.88 24.72
N LEU A 369 8.65 7.14 25.97
CA LEU A 369 8.71 6.14 27.04
C LEU A 369 7.77 4.95 26.77
N ARG A 370 6.55 5.21 26.25
CA ARG A 370 5.61 4.16 25.85
C ARG A 370 6.13 3.34 24.67
N ASP A 371 6.80 3.95 23.70
CA ASP A 371 7.33 3.26 22.53
C ASP A 371 8.57 2.41 22.85
N ILE A 372 9.44 2.85 23.76
CA ILE A 372 10.54 2.01 24.26
C ILE A 372 9.96 0.77 24.97
N ALA A 373 8.91 0.94 25.77
CA ALA A 373 8.23 -0.17 26.43
C ALA A 373 7.49 -1.07 25.42
N SER A 374 6.81 -0.50 24.43
CA SER A 374 6.08 -1.26 23.40
C SER A 374 7.04 -2.08 22.54
N VAL A 375 8.25 -1.59 22.23
CA VAL A 375 9.31 -2.39 21.60
C VAL A 375 9.64 -3.65 22.40
N LEU A 376 9.81 -3.55 23.71
CA LEU A 376 10.13 -4.70 24.56
C LEU A 376 8.95 -5.68 24.64
N ASP A 377 7.72 -5.19 24.80
CA ASP A 377 6.52 -6.02 24.83
C ASP A 377 6.29 -6.74 23.49
N ARG A 378 6.43 -6.05 22.36
CA ARG A 378 6.35 -6.65 21.02
C ARG A 378 7.48 -7.64 20.76
N SER A 379 8.71 -7.34 21.18
CA SER A 379 9.83 -8.28 21.07
C SER A 379 9.57 -9.58 21.83
N ARG A 380 8.91 -9.50 23.00
CA ARG A 380 8.51 -10.66 23.80
C ARG A 380 7.28 -11.38 23.23
N LYS A 381 6.31 -10.65 22.66
CA LYS A 381 5.05 -11.18 22.10
C LYS A 381 5.23 -11.93 20.78
N TYR A 382 6.03 -11.39 19.84
CA TYR A 382 6.18 -11.98 18.49
C TYR A 382 7.52 -12.70 18.26
N GLY A 383 8.58 -12.34 19.01
CA GLY A 383 9.92 -12.89 18.80
C GLY A 383 10.47 -12.59 17.40
N PHE A 384 10.30 -11.36 16.92
CA PHE A 384 10.55 -10.98 15.52
C PHE A 384 12.04 -10.94 15.13
N ASP A 385 12.31 -11.24 13.86
CA ASP A 385 13.60 -10.98 13.20
C ASP A 385 13.69 -9.52 12.73
N LYS A 386 12.54 -8.88 12.45
CA LYS A 386 12.44 -7.48 12.02
C LYS A 386 11.12 -6.83 12.49
N LEU A 387 11.14 -5.53 12.77
CA LEU A 387 9.93 -4.73 12.94
C LEU A 387 10.03 -3.44 12.12
N ILE A 388 9.00 -3.14 11.34
CA ILE A 388 8.89 -1.94 10.50
C ILE A 388 7.84 -1.00 11.09
N TYR A 389 8.22 0.28 11.24
CA TYR A 389 7.31 1.39 11.53
C TYR A 389 7.04 2.18 10.26
N VAL A 390 5.80 2.24 9.79
CA VAL A 390 5.41 3.01 8.59
C VAL A 390 4.79 4.34 9.03
N VAL A 391 5.62 5.34 9.31
CA VAL A 391 5.20 6.59 9.97
C VAL A 391 5.80 7.82 9.27
N SER A 392 5.06 8.92 9.16
CA SER A 392 5.48 10.12 8.43
C SER A 392 6.83 10.67 8.90
N ALA A 393 7.60 11.25 7.97
CA ALA A 393 8.92 11.85 8.21
C ALA A 393 8.92 12.99 9.26
N LYS A 394 7.74 13.53 9.60
CA LYS A 394 7.54 14.41 10.76
C LYS A 394 8.03 13.79 12.08
N GLN A 395 8.12 12.45 12.17
CA GLN A 395 8.58 11.71 13.34
C GLN A 395 10.00 11.12 13.21
N ASP A 396 10.78 11.45 12.17
CA ASP A 396 12.16 10.95 11.99
C ASP A 396 13.02 11.12 13.26
N SER A 397 12.92 12.27 13.93
CA SER A 397 13.66 12.53 15.18
C SER A 397 13.17 11.70 16.37
N HIS A 398 11.92 11.25 16.39
CA HIS A 398 11.35 10.42 17.46
C HIS A 398 11.87 8.99 17.33
N PHE A 399 11.84 8.42 16.12
CA PHE A 399 12.39 7.07 15.89
C PHE A 399 13.91 7.02 16.06
N GLN A 400 14.64 8.06 15.67
CA GLN A 400 16.07 8.17 15.99
C GLN A 400 16.33 8.20 17.51
N GLN A 401 15.50 8.90 18.30
CA GLN A 401 15.59 8.87 19.76
C GLN A 401 15.23 7.49 20.35
N LEU A 402 14.17 6.84 19.85
CA LEU A 402 13.75 5.50 20.25
C LEU A 402 14.90 4.49 20.10
N PHE A 403 15.52 4.44 18.92
CA PHE A 403 16.63 3.52 18.65
C PHE A 403 17.88 3.87 19.49
N ALA A 404 18.17 5.16 19.69
CA ALA A 404 19.27 5.60 20.54
C ALA A 404 19.07 5.23 22.03
N VAL A 405 17.84 5.28 22.56
CA VAL A 405 17.58 4.83 23.94
C VAL A 405 17.68 3.32 24.07
N LEU A 406 17.27 2.55 23.05
CA LEU A 406 17.47 1.10 23.03
C LEU A 406 18.96 0.70 22.99
N GLU A 407 19.79 1.40 22.21
CA GLU A 407 21.26 1.28 22.30
C GLU A 407 21.75 1.56 23.74
N LEU A 408 21.31 2.65 24.37
CA LEU A 408 21.69 3.01 25.75
C LEU A 408 21.23 2.00 26.82
N MET A 409 20.17 1.23 26.56
CA MET A 409 19.71 0.15 27.44
C MET A 409 20.52 -1.14 27.25
N GLY A 410 21.42 -1.20 26.27
CA GLY A 410 22.15 -2.42 25.90
C GLY A 410 21.38 -3.34 24.95
N HIS A 411 20.31 -2.84 24.31
CA HIS A 411 19.46 -3.58 23.38
C HIS A 411 19.81 -3.30 21.90
N SER A 412 21.09 -3.09 21.57
CA SER A 412 21.53 -2.81 20.19
C SER A 412 21.09 -3.88 19.19
N GLU A 413 21.19 -5.17 19.54
CA GLU A 413 20.68 -6.28 18.71
C GLU A 413 19.17 -6.22 18.43
N LEU A 414 18.39 -5.51 19.26
CA LEU A 414 16.97 -5.28 19.04
C LEU A 414 16.75 -4.03 18.20
N ALA A 415 17.51 -2.95 18.48
CA ALA A 415 17.49 -1.72 17.68
C ALA A 415 17.86 -1.98 16.21
N ASP A 416 18.85 -2.83 15.93
CA ASP A 416 19.24 -3.25 14.57
C ASP A 416 18.13 -4.02 13.81
N ARG A 417 17.10 -4.53 14.51
CA ARG A 417 15.92 -5.16 13.90
C ARG A 417 14.79 -4.18 13.64
N LEU A 418 14.84 -2.97 14.20
CA LEU A 418 13.83 -1.94 13.98
C LEU A 418 14.17 -1.12 12.73
N GLN A 419 13.16 -0.82 11.92
CA GLN A 419 13.32 0.10 10.80
C GLN A 419 12.15 1.07 10.71
N HIS A 420 12.44 2.36 10.84
CA HIS A 420 11.50 3.42 10.46
C HIS A 420 11.50 3.58 8.95
N ILE A 421 10.34 3.38 8.33
CA ILE A 421 10.06 3.66 6.93
C ILE A 421 9.30 4.98 6.86
N SER A 422 10.05 6.07 6.71
CA SER A 422 9.47 7.40 6.62
C SER A 422 8.90 7.74 5.24
N PHE A 423 7.87 8.57 5.25
CA PHE A 423 7.19 9.09 4.06
C PHE A 423 6.78 10.56 4.22
N ASN A 424 6.72 11.28 3.09
CA ASN A 424 6.39 12.69 2.98
C ASN A 424 4.88 12.96 3.01
N VAL A 425 4.48 14.22 3.19
CA VAL A 425 3.09 14.58 3.45
C VAL A 425 2.17 14.29 2.26
N ALA A 426 0.93 13.88 2.57
CA ALA A 426 -0.17 13.86 1.61
C ALA A 426 -1.13 15.04 1.86
N ARG A 427 -1.78 15.49 0.78
CA ARG A 427 -2.77 16.58 0.74
C ARG A 427 -3.87 16.22 -0.27
N GLY A 428 -4.84 17.10 -0.50
CA GLY A 428 -5.88 16.94 -1.54
C GLY A 428 -7.14 16.17 -1.11
N LEU A 429 -7.11 15.47 0.03
CA LEU A 429 -8.31 14.90 0.64
C LEU A 429 -9.19 16.00 1.26
N VAL A 430 -10.51 15.94 1.02
CA VAL A 430 -11.49 16.96 1.45
C VAL A 430 -12.68 16.26 2.14
N PRO A 431 -13.14 16.74 3.32
CA PRO A 431 -14.35 16.22 3.96
C PRO A 431 -15.62 16.57 3.17
N PRO A 432 -16.69 15.75 3.23
CA PRO A 432 -17.98 16.12 2.65
C PRO A 432 -18.55 17.40 3.28
N GLU A 433 -19.24 18.22 2.48
CA GLU A 433 -19.85 19.46 2.95
C GLU A 433 -20.77 19.23 4.17
N GLY A 434 -20.63 20.09 5.19
CA GLY A 434 -21.44 20.03 6.41
C GLY A 434 -21.05 18.95 7.43
N THR A 435 -19.94 18.23 7.24
CA THR A 435 -19.41 17.26 8.22
C THR A 435 -18.36 17.88 9.15
N SER A 436 -18.24 17.35 10.38
CA SER A 436 -17.26 17.81 11.38
C SER A 436 -15.83 17.30 11.17
N GLY A 437 -15.50 16.85 9.96
CA GLY A 437 -14.19 16.35 9.56
C GLY A 437 -14.24 15.09 8.69
N LEU A 438 -13.11 14.74 8.07
CA LEU A 438 -13.02 13.63 7.12
C LEU A 438 -12.94 12.27 7.84
N LEU A 439 -13.79 11.32 7.44
CA LEU A 439 -13.67 9.91 7.79
C LEU A 439 -13.10 9.07 6.64
N PHE A 440 -12.55 7.91 7.00
CA PHE A 440 -12.09 6.92 6.03
C PHE A 440 -13.24 6.34 5.18
N SER A 441 -14.45 6.25 5.74
CA SER A 441 -15.68 5.93 4.98
C SER A 441 -15.96 6.95 3.88
N ASP A 442 -15.98 8.24 4.24
CA ASP A 442 -16.27 9.34 3.29
C ASP A 442 -15.33 9.32 2.08
N LEU A 443 -14.07 8.95 2.29
CA LEU A 443 -13.06 8.85 1.25
C LEU A 443 -13.36 7.71 0.27
N LEU A 444 -13.58 6.50 0.79
CA LEU A 444 -13.90 5.33 -0.04
C LEU A 444 -15.23 5.54 -0.80
N ASP A 445 -16.22 6.14 -0.14
CA ASP A 445 -17.51 6.49 -0.73
C ASP A 445 -17.37 7.60 -1.78
N GLN A 446 -16.37 8.49 -1.68
CA GLN A 446 -16.01 9.42 -2.77
C GLN A 446 -15.38 8.66 -3.94
N CYS A 447 -14.41 7.78 -3.71
CA CYS A 447 -13.76 6.98 -4.75
C CYS A 447 -14.76 6.11 -5.54
N GLN A 448 -15.65 5.39 -4.86
CA GLN A 448 -16.71 4.60 -5.48
C GLN A 448 -17.60 5.45 -6.40
N ARG A 449 -17.99 6.66 -5.94
CA ARG A 449 -18.83 7.59 -6.73
C ARG A 449 -18.09 8.17 -7.93
N THR A 450 -16.81 8.53 -7.80
CA THR A 450 -15.99 8.98 -8.94
C THR A 450 -15.93 7.88 -10.00
N VAL A 451 -15.61 6.64 -9.61
CA VAL A 451 -15.49 5.51 -10.55
C VAL A 451 -16.83 5.18 -11.21
N LEU A 452 -17.92 5.12 -10.45
CA LEU A 452 -19.26 4.88 -11.02
C LEU A 452 -19.63 5.95 -12.07
N ASN A 453 -19.33 7.22 -11.80
CA ASN A 453 -19.57 8.31 -12.75
C ASN A 453 -18.65 8.21 -13.99
N LEU A 454 -17.38 7.86 -13.81
CA LEU A 454 -16.42 7.66 -14.91
C LEU A 454 -16.88 6.54 -15.86
N LEU A 455 -17.22 5.37 -15.32
CA LEU A 455 -17.69 4.23 -16.12
C LEU A 455 -19.02 4.52 -16.84
N ALA A 456 -19.90 5.33 -16.23
CA ALA A 456 -21.15 5.77 -16.84
C ALA A 456 -20.97 6.84 -17.94
N ASN A 457 -19.93 7.67 -17.84
CA ASN A 457 -19.63 8.73 -18.82
C ASN A 457 -18.78 8.24 -20.01
N GLU A 458 -17.97 7.19 -19.83
CA GLU A 458 -17.10 6.61 -20.88
C GLU A 458 -17.46 5.13 -21.21
N PRO A 459 -18.73 4.80 -21.52
CA PRO A 459 -19.20 3.43 -21.62
C PRO A 459 -18.55 2.63 -22.76
N ASP A 460 -18.13 3.29 -23.85
CA ASP A 460 -17.46 2.62 -24.98
C ASP A 460 -16.05 2.14 -24.61
N ARG A 461 -15.25 2.98 -23.93
CA ARG A 461 -13.89 2.65 -23.43
C ARG A 461 -13.94 1.48 -22.45
N PHE A 462 -14.92 1.50 -21.55
CA PHE A 462 -15.08 0.51 -20.48
C PHE A 462 -16.03 -0.65 -20.82
N SER A 463 -16.48 -0.76 -22.07
CA SER A 463 -17.38 -1.82 -22.56
C SER A 463 -16.85 -3.26 -22.38
N HIS A 464 -15.56 -3.40 -22.08
CA HIS A 464 -14.94 -4.67 -21.74
C HIS A 464 -15.24 -5.14 -20.29
N PHE A 465 -15.57 -4.22 -19.36
CA PHE A 465 -16.02 -4.55 -18.00
C PHE A 465 -17.51 -4.93 -18.02
N ARG A 466 -17.83 -6.13 -17.54
CA ARG A 466 -19.21 -6.66 -17.46
C ARG A 466 -19.98 -6.05 -16.29
N ARG A 467 -19.27 -5.59 -15.26
CA ARG A 467 -19.84 -5.11 -13.99
C ARG A 467 -19.76 -3.58 -13.82
N ALA A 468 -19.72 -2.82 -14.92
CA ALA A 468 -19.55 -1.35 -14.90
C ALA A 468 -20.67 -0.53 -14.21
N GLN A 469 -21.75 -1.16 -13.75
CA GLN A 469 -22.85 -0.55 -12.99
C GLN A 469 -23.04 -1.18 -11.58
N ASP A 470 -22.18 -2.11 -11.21
CA ASP A 470 -22.17 -2.78 -9.90
C ASP A 470 -21.40 -1.93 -8.88
N LEU A 471 -22.03 -1.64 -7.73
CA LEU A 471 -21.45 -0.82 -6.68
C LEU A 471 -20.27 -1.50 -5.97
N GLU A 472 -20.26 -2.84 -5.85
CA GLU A 472 -19.15 -3.58 -5.24
C GLU A 472 -17.94 -3.62 -6.18
N PHE A 473 -18.19 -3.71 -7.49
CA PHE A 473 -17.16 -3.55 -8.51
C PHE A 473 -16.57 -2.13 -8.52
N CYS A 474 -17.42 -1.10 -8.48
CA CYS A 474 -16.98 0.30 -8.44
C CYS A 474 -16.23 0.65 -7.15
N ASP A 475 -16.57 0.03 -6.00
CA ASP A 475 -15.85 0.21 -4.74
C ASP A 475 -14.45 -0.41 -4.81
N SER A 476 -14.38 -1.67 -5.27
CA SER A 476 -13.12 -2.40 -5.48
C SER A 476 -12.19 -1.66 -6.44
N LEU A 477 -12.75 -1.11 -7.53
CA LEU A 477 -12.02 -0.38 -8.56
C LEU A 477 -11.62 1.04 -8.10
N GLY A 478 -12.43 1.68 -7.25
CA GLY A 478 -12.09 2.94 -6.57
C GLY A 478 -10.96 2.76 -5.55
N ALA A 479 -10.99 1.70 -4.75
CA ALA A 479 -9.90 1.34 -3.84
C ALA A 479 -8.61 1.01 -4.61
N LEU A 480 -8.70 0.25 -5.70
CA LEU A 480 -7.57 -0.06 -6.59
C LEU A 480 -6.93 1.21 -7.17
N ALA A 481 -7.74 2.17 -7.64
CA ALA A 481 -7.27 3.46 -8.12
C ALA A 481 -6.57 4.29 -7.01
N LEU A 482 -7.21 4.41 -5.84
CA LEU A 482 -6.70 5.14 -4.67
C LEU A 482 -5.36 4.61 -4.16
N MET A 483 -5.22 3.29 -4.06
CA MET A 483 -3.95 2.66 -3.66
C MET A 483 -2.87 2.92 -4.70
N THR A 484 -3.21 2.83 -5.99
CA THR A 484 -2.24 3.00 -7.08
C THR A 484 -1.68 4.43 -7.14
N GLN A 485 -2.49 5.47 -6.86
CA GLN A 485 -2.04 6.87 -6.88
C GLN A 485 -0.92 7.16 -5.86
N ASP A 486 -0.85 6.45 -4.71
CA ASP A 486 0.30 6.53 -3.80
C ASP A 486 1.40 5.53 -4.15
N LEU A 487 1.05 4.28 -4.51
CA LEU A 487 2.04 3.23 -4.83
C LEU A 487 2.94 3.60 -6.02
N SER A 488 2.44 4.37 -6.99
CA SER A 488 3.20 4.91 -8.14
C SER A 488 4.23 5.99 -7.76
N ILE A 489 4.08 6.62 -6.60
CA ILE A 489 4.93 7.73 -6.15
C ILE A 489 6.00 7.21 -5.16
N ARG A 490 7.18 7.84 -5.12
CA ARG A 490 8.20 7.48 -4.12
C ARG A 490 7.76 7.99 -2.76
N ARG A 491 8.01 7.24 -1.69
CA ARG A 491 7.57 7.61 -0.33
C ARG A 491 8.07 8.99 0.12
N LYS A 492 9.25 9.39 -0.36
CA LYS A 492 9.94 10.65 -0.01
C LYS A 492 9.51 11.87 -0.83
N ASP A 493 8.63 11.68 -1.81
CA ASP A 493 8.00 12.79 -2.52
C ASP A 493 6.67 13.16 -1.84
N ASP A 494 6.34 14.45 -1.84
CA ASP A 494 5.03 14.94 -1.40
C ASP A 494 3.93 14.45 -2.36
N LEU A 495 2.77 14.08 -1.82
CA LEU A 495 1.62 13.60 -2.59
C LEU A 495 0.43 14.56 -2.48
N ILE A 496 -0.28 14.75 -3.59
CA ILE A 496 -1.61 15.35 -3.63
C ILE A 496 -2.53 14.28 -4.20
N PHE A 497 -3.50 13.82 -3.41
CA PHE A 497 -4.54 12.93 -3.89
C PHE A 497 -5.56 13.72 -4.70
N ASP A 498 -5.92 13.24 -5.89
CA ASP A 498 -6.96 13.80 -6.74
C ASP A 498 -8.10 12.79 -6.88
N ILE A 499 -9.03 12.82 -5.91
CA ILE A 499 -10.19 11.94 -5.86
C ILE A 499 -11.21 12.22 -6.99
N PRO A 500 -11.40 13.47 -7.46
CA PRO A 500 -12.16 13.75 -8.68
C PRO A 500 -11.60 13.12 -9.96
N ASN A 501 -10.26 13.10 -10.15
CA ASN A 501 -9.61 12.61 -11.36
C ASN A 501 -8.99 11.19 -11.23
N ILE A 502 -9.33 10.44 -10.17
CA ILE A 502 -8.65 9.21 -9.74
C ILE A 502 -8.56 8.07 -10.78
N GLY A 503 -9.34 8.13 -11.86
CA GLY A 503 -9.35 7.19 -13.00
C GLY A 503 -9.08 7.82 -14.36
N ASN A 504 -8.50 9.02 -14.39
CA ASN A 504 -8.15 9.74 -15.61
C ASN A 504 -6.98 9.04 -16.35
N VAL A 505 -7.12 8.87 -17.67
CA VAL A 505 -6.20 8.09 -18.53
C VAL A 505 -4.77 8.65 -18.56
N GLN A 506 -4.61 9.94 -18.25
CA GLN A 506 -3.36 10.67 -18.48
C GLN A 506 -2.30 10.48 -17.36
N GLU A 507 -2.63 9.75 -16.28
CA GLU A 507 -1.81 9.68 -15.07
C GLU A 507 -1.52 8.25 -14.55
N ASP A 508 -1.54 7.23 -15.42
CA ASP A 508 -1.20 5.83 -15.08
C ASP A 508 -2.02 5.27 -13.88
N SER A 509 -3.30 4.94 -14.11
CA SER A 509 -4.23 4.59 -13.03
C SER A 509 -4.35 3.09 -12.75
N GLY A 510 -4.78 2.74 -11.52
CA GLY A 510 -5.12 1.36 -11.16
C GLY A 510 -6.28 0.77 -12.00
N ILE A 511 -7.10 1.62 -12.63
CA ILE A 511 -8.17 1.19 -13.53
C ILE A 511 -7.58 0.67 -14.85
N ASP A 512 -6.50 1.27 -15.35
CA ASP A 512 -5.87 0.87 -16.60
C ASP A 512 -5.13 -0.48 -16.45
N LEU A 513 -4.53 -0.73 -15.27
CA LEU A 513 -4.04 -2.08 -14.89
C LEU A 513 -5.16 -3.14 -14.95
N GLN A 514 -6.34 -2.82 -14.40
CA GLN A 514 -7.49 -3.74 -14.39
C GLN A 514 -8.13 -3.89 -15.79
N SER A 515 -8.17 -2.82 -16.59
CA SER A 515 -8.61 -2.81 -18.00
C SER A 515 -7.76 -3.78 -18.81
N CYS A 516 -6.43 -3.63 -18.77
CA CYS A 516 -5.50 -4.52 -19.45
C CYS A 516 -5.68 -5.98 -19.00
N LEU A 517 -5.82 -6.22 -17.69
CA LEU A 517 -6.06 -7.56 -17.15
C LEU A 517 -7.39 -8.16 -17.63
N THR A 518 -8.49 -7.40 -17.68
CA THR A 518 -9.78 -7.87 -18.19
C THR A 518 -9.72 -8.13 -19.70
N LYS A 519 -9.09 -7.25 -20.50
CA LYS A 519 -8.82 -7.49 -21.94
C LYS A 519 -8.05 -8.80 -22.15
N LEU A 520 -6.96 -9.03 -21.39
CA LEU A 520 -6.16 -10.25 -21.43
C LEU A 520 -6.96 -11.49 -21.02
N ASN A 521 -7.72 -11.44 -19.93
CA ASN A 521 -8.58 -12.54 -19.48
C ASN A 521 -9.61 -12.93 -20.55
N ARG A 522 -10.19 -11.95 -21.26
CA ARG A 522 -11.15 -12.18 -22.36
C ARG A 522 -10.49 -12.83 -23.59
N LYS A 523 -9.29 -12.38 -24.02
CA LYS A 523 -8.55 -13.04 -25.11
C LYS A 523 -8.00 -14.43 -24.74
N LEU A 524 -7.95 -14.77 -23.45
CA LEU A 524 -7.54 -16.08 -22.92
C LEU A 524 -8.73 -16.97 -22.50
N GLU A 525 -9.98 -16.54 -22.71
CA GLU A 525 -11.16 -17.28 -22.25
C GLU A 525 -11.31 -18.60 -23.03
N GLY A 526 -11.15 -19.73 -22.34
CA GLY A 526 -11.15 -21.08 -22.94
C GLY A 526 -9.83 -21.53 -23.57
N VAL A 527 -8.77 -20.71 -23.51
CA VAL A 527 -7.45 -21.05 -24.06
C VAL A 527 -6.69 -22.01 -23.14
N VAL A 528 -6.13 -23.08 -23.73
CA VAL A 528 -5.18 -23.99 -23.07
C VAL A 528 -3.87 -23.98 -23.85
N ILE A 529 -2.77 -23.63 -23.18
CA ILE A 529 -1.42 -23.64 -23.77
C ILE A 529 -0.74 -24.95 -23.37
N ASP A 530 -0.79 -25.94 -24.26
CA ASP A 530 0.02 -27.14 -24.11
C ASP A 530 1.50 -26.85 -24.38
N ARG A 531 2.38 -27.53 -23.63
CA ARG A 531 3.83 -27.32 -23.72
C ARG A 531 4.42 -27.94 -25.00
N GLU A 532 4.04 -29.16 -25.35
CA GLU A 532 4.61 -29.79 -26.53
C GLU A 532 4.19 -29.05 -27.79
N ASP A 533 2.99 -28.49 -27.84
CA ASP A 533 2.53 -27.70 -28.99
C ASP A 533 3.12 -26.28 -28.98
N LEU A 534 3.39 -25.68 -27.81
CA LEU A 534 4.16 -24.44 -27.71
C LEU A 534 5.61 -24.63 -28.21
N GLU A 535 6.27 -25.73 -27.84
CA GLU A 535 7.62 -26.06 -28.33
C GLU A 535 7.69 -26.31 -29.85
N LYS A 536 6.54 -26.58 -30.50
CA LYS A 536 6.39 -26.69 -31.97
C LYS A 536 5.86 -25.41 -32.65
N SER A 537 5.60 -24.35 -31.89
CA SER A 537 4.92 -23.14 -32.37
C SER A 537 5.79 -22.28 -33.28
N ASP A 538 5.19 -21.33 -34.01
CA ASP A 538 5.94 -20.40 -34.85
C ASP A 538 6.34 -19.14 -34.07
N TYR A 539 7.63 -19.06 -33.77
CA TYR A 539 8.27 -17.92 -33.11
C TYR A 539 8.65 -16.79 -34.07
N SER A 540 8.27 -16.84 -35.35
CA SER A 540 8.50 -15.75 -36.33
C SER A 540 7.97 -14.39 -35.85
N LEU A 541 6.87 -14.38 -35.11
CA LEU A 541 6.22 -13.16 -34.59
C LEU A 541 7.14 -12.29 -33.70
N PHE A 542 8.18 -12.87 -33.09
CA PHE A 542 9.14 -12.11 -32.28
C PHE A 542 10.20 -11.37 -33.11
N GLU A 543 10.17 -11.48 -34.43
CA GLU A 543 10.92 -10.56 -35.32
C GLU A 543 10.20 -9.22 -35.52
N ASP A 544 8.95 -9.10 -35.05
CA ASP A 544 8.32 -7.80 -34.83
C ASP A 544 8.81 -7.18 -33.51
N GLU A 545 9.05 -5.86 -33.54
CA GLU A 545 9.70 -5.14 -32.45
C GLU A 545 8.78 -4.96 -31.22
N SER A 546 7.46 -4.87 -31.42
CA SER A 546 6.49 -4.73 -30.33
C SER A 546 6.44 -6.01 -29.49
N TYR A 547 6.40 -7.17 -30.15
CA TYR A 547 6.49 -8.47 -29.46
C TYR A 547 7.88 -8.72 -28.84
N ALA A 548 8.96 -8.23 -29.48
CA ALA A 548 10.30 -8.31 -28.90
C ALA A 548 10.43 -7.45 -27.62
N GLU A 549 9.88 -6.23 -27.61
CA GLU A 549 9.93 -5.33 -26.45
C GLU A 549 9.11 -5.87 -25.27
N ILE A 550 7.92 -6.44 -25.51
CA ILE A 550 7.17 -7.12 -24.44
C ILE A 550 8.00 -8.23 -23.79
N LEU A 551 8.72 -9.05 -24.57
CA LEU A 551 9.62 -10.08 -24.01
C LEU A 551 10.77 -9.47 -23.18
N ARG A 552 11.37 -8.37 -23.63
CA ARG A 552 12.41 -7.64 -22.89
C ARG A 552 11.88 -7.07 -21.58
N VAL A 553 10.63 -6.58 -21.56
CA VAL A 553 9.97 -6.13 -20.33
C VAL A 553 9.72 -7.33 -19.41
N LEU A 554 9.09 -8.40 -19.90
CA LEU A 554 8.78 -9.59 -19.10
C LEU A 554 10.00 -10.23 -18.41
N ILE A 555 11.17 -10.25 -19.04
CA ILE A 555 12.41 -10.82 -18.44
C ILE A 555 12.99 -9.93 -17.32
N GLN A 556 12.64 -8.65 -17.25
CA GLN A 556 13.08 -7.75 -16.16
C GLN A 556 12.39 -8.04 -14.82
N PHE A 557 11.19 -8.64 -14.82
CA PHE A 557 10.29 -8.62 -13.65
C PHE A 557 10.90 -9.08 -12.31
N PRO A 558 11.60 -10.23 -12.20
CA PRO A 558 12.15 -10.67 -10.91
C PRO A 558 13.27 -9.75 -10.41
N THR A 559 14.03 -9.13 -11.32
CA THR A 559 15.04 -8.11 -10.99
C THR A 559 14.38 -6.81 -10.51
N ILE A 560 13.23 -6.43 -11.07
CA ILE A 560 12.43 -5.28 -10.63
C ILE A 560 11.85 -5.53 -9.23
N VAL A 561 11.27 -6.70 -8.97
CA VAL A 561 10.75 -7.08 -7.65
C VAL A 561 11.87 -7.09 -6.59
N LYS A 562 13.03 -7.68 -6.91
CA LYS A 562 14.22 -7.63 -6.03
C LYS A 562 14.66 -6.19 -5.73
N SER A 563 14.72 -5.33 -6.74
CA SER A 563 15.02 -3.90 -6.58
C SER A 563 13.98 -3.16 -5.72
N SER A 564 12.69 -3.53 -5.81
CA SER A 564 11.64 -3.00 -4.94
C SER A 564 11.84 -3.44 -3.49
N LEU A 565 12.13 -4.71 -3.22
CA LEU A 565 12.43 -5.23 -1.88
C LEU A 565 13.68 -4.58 -1.27
N GLU A 566 14.76 -4.42 -2.04
CA GLU A 566 16.02 -3.83 -1.56
C GLU A 566 15.88 -2.35 -1.19
N LYS A 567 15.07 -1.59 -1.94
CA LYS A 567 14.79 -0.16 -1.69
C LYS A 567 13.59 0.06 -0.77
N LEU A 568 12.78 -0.99 -0.60
CA LEU A 568 11.44 -0.95 -0.01
C LEU A 568 10.52 0.09 -0.67
N GLU A 569 10.64 0.34 -1.99
CA GLU A 569 9.83 1.31 -2.77
C GLU A 569 8.87 0.58 -3.73
N SER A 570 7.56 0.85 -3.61
CA SER A 570 6.48 0.30 -4.45
C SER A 570 6.54 0.79 -5.90
N SER A 571 6.89 2.05 -6.10
CA SER A 571 6.90 2.73 -7.40
C SER A 571 7.82 2.07 -8.42
N VAL A 572 8.85 1.36 -7.95
CA VAL A 572 9.74 0.51 -8.75
C VAL A 572 8.96 -0.58 -9.51
N ILE A 573 7.93 -1.18 -8.91
CA ILE A 573 7.05 -2.15 -9.58
C ILE A 573 5.91 -1.45 -10.30
N ALA A 574 5.33 -0.38 -9.73
CA ALA A 574 4.21 0.33 -10.37
C ALA A 574 4.61 0.88 -11.76
N THR A 575 5.70 1.65 -11.87
CA THR A 575 6.21 2.17 -13.15
C THR A 575 6.57 1.05 -14.14
N TYR A 576 7.01 -0.11 -13.65
CA TYR A 576 7.23 -1.29 -14.48
C TYR A 576 5.92 -1.88 -15.03
N LEU A 577 4.87 -1.96 -14.21
CA LEU A 577 3.56 -2.46 -14.62
C LEU A 577 2.90 -1.52 -15.65
N PHE A 578 3.03 -0.21 -15.49
CA PHE A 578 2.53 0.73 -16.50
C PHE A 578 3.26 0.61 -17.83
N ARG A 579 4.60 0.55 -17.84
CA ARG A 579 5.38 0.24 -19.05
C ARG A 579 4.91 -1.07 -19.69
N LEU A 580 4.64 -2.12 -18.91
CA LEU A 580 4.13 -3.37 -19.43
C LEU A 580 2.72 -3.25 -20.03
N VAL A 581 1.82 -2.49 -19.40
CA VAL A 581 0.48 -2.23 -19.93
C VAL A 581 0.57 -1.46 -21.25
N THR A 582 1.32 -0.36 -21.32
CA THR A 582 1.48 0.43 -22.56
C THR A 582 1.95 -0.43 -23.73
N GLN A 583 3.00 -1.24 -23.53
CA GLN A 583 3.53 -2.12 -24.60
C GLN A 583 2.57 -3.25 -25.01
N VAL A 584 1.59 -3.58 -24.17
CA VAL A 584 0.64 -4.66 -24.43
C VAL A 584 -0.67 -4.14 -25.03
N GLU A 585 -1.12 -2.94 -24.69
CA GLU A 585 -2.35 -2.39 -25.26
C GLU A 585 -2.25 -2.17 -26.77
N ASP A 586 -1.08 -1.72 -27.27
CA ASP A 586 -0.76 -1.61 -28.70
C ASP A 586 -1.13 -2.90 -29.47
N ILE A 587 -0.69 -4.08 -28.99
CA ILE A 587 -0.97 -5.38 -29.64
C ILE A 587 -2.33 -5.99 -29.28
N LEU A 588 -3.01 -5.49 -28.24
CA LEU A 588 -4.35 -5.95 -27.89
C LEU A 588 -5.40 -5.35 -28.85
N GLU A 589 -5.24 -4.08 -29.24
CA GLU A 589 -6.18 -3.36 -30.11
C GLU A 589 -6.12 -3.85 -31.58
N GLU A 590 -4.92 -4.06 -32.13
CA GLU A 590 -4.77 -4.69 -33.46
C GLU A 590 -5.56 -6.01 -33.55
N GLY A 591 -5.45 -6.82 -32.50
CA GLY A 591 -6.14 -8.10 -32.35
C GLY A 591 -7.64 -8.03 -32.02
N GLU A 592 -8.31 -6.87 -32.12
CA GLU A 592 -9.78 -6.79 -32.11
C GLU A 592 -10.39 -6.59 -33.51
N SER A 593 -9.58 -6.17 -34.49
CA SER A 593 -10.02 -6.09 -35.90
C SER A 593 -10.11 -7.46 -36.58
N GLU A 594 -9.44 -8.49 -36.06
CA GLU A 594 -9.56 -9.88 -36.55
C GLU A 594 -10.84 -10.57 -36.06
N ALA A 595 -11.97 -10.22 -36.68
CA ALA A 595 -13.26 -10.80 -36.34
C ALA A 595 -13.36 -12.32 -36.60
N SER A 596 -13.35 -13.11 -35.52
CA SER A 596 -13.95 -14.46 -35.44
C SER A 596 -13.54 -15.46 -36.52
N GLY A 597 -12.25 -15.84 -36.59
CA GLY A 597 -11.87 -16.99 -37.43
C GLY A 597 -10.39 -17.28 -37.67
N SER A 598 -9.45 -16.44 -37.19
CA SER A 598 -8.01 -16.73 -37.32
C SER A 598 -7.57 -17.83 -36.36
N ASN A 599 -6.67 -18.70 -36.82
CA ASN A 599 -5.91 -19.59 -35.95
C ASN A 599 -4.89 -18.73 -35.19
N HIS A 600 -5.24 -18.22 -34.01
CA HIS A 600 -4.31 -17.48 -33.16
C HIS A 600 -3.02 -18.28 -32.95
N ASN A 601 -1.87 -17.61 -33.09
CA ASN A 601 -0.59 -18.26 -32.92
C ASN A 601 -0.41 -18.64 -31.43
N LEU A 602 -0.12 -19.91 -31.13
CA LEU A 602 0.02 -20.37 -29.75
C LEU A 602 1.13 -19.63 -28.99
N ALA A 603 2.19 -19.17 -29.68
CA ALA A 603 3.21 -18.32 -29.10
C ALA A 603 2.69 -16.90 -28.74
N GLN A 604 1.74 -16.34 -29.50
CA GLN A 604 1.07 -15.07 -29.18
C GLN A 604 0.18 -15.22 -27.94
N LEU A 605 -0.61 -16.30 -27.87
CA LEU A 605 -1.41 -16.62 -26.68
C LEU A 605 -0.53 -16.86 -25.44
N ALA A 606 0.65 -17.45 -25.62
CA ALA A 606 1.65 -17.61 -24.56
C ALA A 606 2.23 -16.28 -24.07
N VAL A 607 2.38 -15.25 -24.94
CA VAL A 607 2.69 -13.88 -24.51
C VAL A 607 1.58 -13.33 -23.64
N TYR A 608 0.31 -13.34 -24.08
CA TYR A 608 -0.81 -12.84 -23.28
C TYR A 608 -0.92 -13.55 -21.92
N GLN A 609 -0.70 -14.87 -21.87
CA GLN A 609 -0.66 -15.63 -20.62
C GLN A 609 0.52 -15.21 -19.71
N ALA A 610 1.70 -14.99 -20.26
CA ALA A 610 2.88 -14.54 -19.51
C ALA A 610 2.72 -13.11 -18.97
N VAL A 611 2.18 -12.19 -19.78
CA VAL A 611 1.80 -10.83 -19.36
C VAL A 611 0.78 -10.90 -18.23
N ARG A 612 -0.31 -11.68 -18.39
CA ARG A 612 -1.32 -11.85 -17.35
C ARG A 612 -0.72 -12.32 -16.03
N HIS A 613 0.20 -13.29 -16.05
CA HIS A 613 0.90 -13.72 -14.85
C HIS A 613 1.72 -12.60 -14.23
N VAL A 614 2.54 -11.88 -15.01
CA VAL A 614 3.33 -10.75 -14.48
C VAL A 614 2.47 -9.64 -13.90
N LEU A 615 1.37 -9.28 -14.57
CA LEU A 615 0.45 -8.22 -14.12
C LEU A 615 -0.23 -8.60 -12.80
N VAL A 616 -0.83 -9.81 -12.73
CA VAL A 616 -1.46 -10.33 -11.50
C VAL A 616 -0.45 -10.45 -10.35
N ASN A 617 0.75 -10.97 -10.61
CA ASN A 617 1.77 -11.13 -9.59
C ASN A 617 2.29 -9.77 -9.11
N GLY A 618 2.56 -8.84 -10.03
CA GLY A 618 3.05 -7.51 -9.71
C GLY A 618 2.07 -6.71 -8.87
N MET A 619 0.79 -6.68 -9.27
CA MET A 619 -0.30 -6.07 -8.49
C MET A 619 -0.33 -6.63 -7.07
N ARG A 620 -0.36 -7.97 -6.92
CA ARG A 620 -0.38 -8.64 -5.62
C ARG A 620 0.86 -8.31 -4.77
N ILE A 621 2.05 -8.31 -5.35
CA ILE A 621 3.31 -7.98 -4.66
C ILE A 621 3.31 -6.53 -4.13
N ILE A 622 2.66 -5.57 -4.82
CA ILE A 622 2.47 -4.20 -4.31
C ILE A 622 1.25 -4.02 -3.42
N GLY A 623 0.56 -5.10 -3.05
CA GLY A 623 -0.61 -5.07 -2.15
C GLY A 623 -1.93 -4.70 -2.82
N LEU A 624 -1.98 -4.66 -4.16
CA LEU A 624 -3.23 -4.51 -4.91
C LEU A 624 -3.89 -5.88 -5.15
N THR A 625 -5.20 -5.96 -4.97
CA THR A 625 -5.99 -7.14 -5.34
C THR A 625 -6.58 -6.97 -6.75
N PRO A 626 -6.18 -7.79 -7.73
CA PRO A 626 -6.83 -7.80 -9.04
C PRO A 626 -8.27 -8.29 -8.93
N ILE A 627 -9.20 -7.59 -9.59
CA ILE A 627 -10.63 -7.86 -9.51
C ILE A 627 -11.00 -8.97 -10.50
N GLU A 628 -11.72 -9.98 -10.04
CA GLU A 628 -12.24 -11.06 -10.89
C GLU A 628 -13.57 -10.66 -11.55
N GLU A 629 -13.74 -11.03 -12.82
CA GLU A 629 -14.99 -10.87 -13.58
C GLU A 629 -15.61 -12.24 -13.91
N PRO A 630 -16.95 -12.36 -13.90
CA PRO A 630 -17.64 -13.61 -14.20
C PRO A 630 -17.45 -14.04 -15.66
N SER A 631 -17.31 -15.35 -15.88
CA SER A 631 -17.09 -15.94 -17.21
C SER A 631 -18.33 -15.83 -18.12
N LEU A 632 -18.17 -15.95 -19.45
CA LEU A 632 -19.30 -15.88 -20.39
C LEU A 632 -20.30 -17.02 -20.19
N GLN A 633 -19.85 -18.12 -19.57
CA GLN A 633 -20.65 -19.33 -19.35
C GLN A 633 -21.66 -19.16 -18.20
N GLU A 634 -21.46 -18.20 -17.29
CA GLU A 634 -22.36 -17.95 -16.16
C GLU A 634 -23.64 -17.17 -16.54
N HIS A 635 -23.69 -16.57 -17.72
CA HIS A 635 -24.87 -15.85 -18.21
C HIS A 635 -25.82 -16.68 -19.09
N SER A 636 -25.51 -17.96 -19.39
CA SER A 636 -26.51 -18.89 -19.95
C SER A 636 -27.43 -19.42 -18.84
N GLY A 637 -28.43 -18.62 -18.46
CA GLY A 637 -29.26 -18.83 -17.28
C GLY A 637 -30.10 -20.12 -17.25
N ILE A 638 -29.52 -21.19 -16.71
CA ILE A 638 -30.25 -22.26 -16.01
C ILE A 638 -29.52 -22.53 -14.70
N VAL A 639 -30.00 -21.93 -13.60
CA VAL A 639 -29.58 -22.32 -12.25
C VAL A 639 -30.24 -23.66 -11.93
N PRO A 640 -29.48 -24.74 -11.66
CA PRO A 640 -30.04 -25.95 -11.08
C PRO A 640 -30.51 -25.63 -9.67
N LEU A 641 -31.76 -25.97 -9.34
CA LEU A 641 -32.23 -25.91 -7.96
C LEU A 641 -31.47 -26.93 -7.12
N GLU A 642 -30.48 -26.48 -6.35
CA GLU A 642 -29.79 -27.32 -5.38
C GLU A 642 -30.77 -27.78 -4.31
N VAL A 643 -31.06 -29.09 -4.31
CA VAL A 643 -31.73 -29.75 -3.20
C VAL A 643 -30.68 -29.95 -2.11
N PRO A 644 -30.89 -29.47 -0.87
CA PRO A 644 -29.91 -29.62 0.20
C PRO A 644 -29.66 -31.10 0.48
N ALA A 645 -28.40 -31.54 0.34
CA ALA A 645 -28.02 -32.92 0.54
C ALA A 645 -28.14 -33.33 2.02
N GLU A 646 -28.78 -34.48 2.28
CA GLU A 646 -28.86 -35.03 3.63
C GLU A 646 -27.48 -35.46 4.14
N THR A 647 -27.17 -35.13 5.39
CA THR A 647 -25.91 -35.49 6.05
C THR A 647 -25.84 -36.99 6.36
N THR A 648 -25.33 -37.78 5.42
CA THR A 648 -24.97 -39.19 5.65
C THR A 648 -23.55 -39.30 6.22
N THR A 649 -23.45 -39.83 7.43
CA THR A 649 -22.17 -40.02 8.12
C THR A 649 -21.37 -41.18 7.53
N GLU A 650 -20.09 -40.95 7.27
CA GLU A 650 -19.16 -42.01 6.88
C GLU A 650 -18.99 -43.05 8.01
N ARG A 651 -18.91 -44.33 7.64
CA ARG A 651 -18.25 -45.36 8.43
C ARG A 651 -17.57 -46.39 7.54
N ASP A 652 -16.33 -46.70 7.89
CA ASP A 652 -15.55 -47.80 7.33
C ASP A 652 -16.32 -49.13 7.30
N THR A 653 -16.13 -49.88 6.21
CA THR A 653 -16.33 -51.33 6.20
C THR A 653 -15.23 -52.04 5.41
N THR A 654 -14.09 -52.31 6.07
CA THR A 654 -13.16 -53.36 5.63
C THR A 654 -13.81 -54.73 5.85
N ALA A 655 -13.86 -55.58 4.83
CA ALA A 655 -14.54 -56.86 4.90
C ALA A 655 -13.62 -58.02 5.32
N THR A 656 -14.01 -58.78 6.36
CA THR A 656 -13.83 -60.26 6.38
C THR A 656 -14.80 -60.95 7.35
N ASP A 657 -15.59 -61.86 6.79
CA ASP A 657 -15.93 -63.21 7.29
C ASP A 657 -16.51 -63.51 8.70
N MET A 658 -17.63 -64.23 8.66
CA MET A 658 -17.93 -65.46 9.42
C MET A 658 -18.39 -65.39 10.91
N ASP A 659 -19.71 -65.40 11.09
CA ASP A 659 -20.49 -66.61 11.49
C ASP A 659 -21.45 -66.51 12.72
N SER A 660 -22.67 -67.01 12.50
CA SER A 660 -23.62 -67.59 13.46
C SER A 660 -24.47 -66.74 14.45
N THR A 661 -25.64 -67.32 14.76
CA THR A 661 -26.56 -67.09 15.90
C THR A 661 -27.55 -65.89 15.93
N GLN A 662 -28.81 -66.25 15.68
CA GLN A 662 -30.08 -65.65 16.15
C GLN A 662 -30.28 -65.75 17.69
N PRO A 663 -31.40 -65.27 18.31
CA PRO A 663 -32.46 -64.33 17.85
C PRO A 663 -32.92 -63.28 18.92
N SER A 664 -33.96 -62.47 18.58
CA SER A 664 -35.27 -62.38 19.30
C SER A 664 -35.83 -60.98 19.65
N ASN A 665 -37.16 -60.82 19.42
CA ASN A 665 -38.18 -60.03 20.15
C ASN A 665 -37.97 -58.50 20.41
N ASP A 666 -39.00 -57.62 20.51
CA ASP A 666 -40.48 -57.74 20.47
C ASP A 666 -41.19 -56.39 20.16
N SER A 667 -42.51 -56.44 19.93
CA SER A 667 -43.55 -55.40 20.19
C SER A 667 -43.43 -53.90 19.79
N GLY A 668 -44.47 -53.35 19.15
CA GLY A 668 -44.93 -51.93 19.26
C GLY A 668 -46.14 -51.81 20.22
N PRO A 669 -47.22 -51.03 19.97
CA PRO A 669 -47.39 -49.82 19.11
C PRO A 669 -48.35 -48.70 19.66
N ILE A 670 -48.35 -47.46 19.09
CA ILE A 670 -49.46 -46.43 19.13
C ILE A 670 -49.72 -45.80 20.56
N PRO A 671 -50.43 -44.64 20.81
CA PRO A 671 -51.13 -43.56 20.02
C PRO A 671 -50.35 -42.21 19.95
N VAL A 672 -50.75 -41.02 19.41
CA VAL A 672 -51.97 -40.32 18.84
C VAL A 672 -52.55 -39.15 19.70
N GLU A 673 -53.09 -38.09 19.04
CA GLU A 673 -53.77 -36.81 19.48
C GLU A 673 -52.92 -35.51 19.56
N ALA A 674 -53.40 -34.26 19.28
CA ALA A 674 -54.49 -33.72 18.41
C ALA A 674 -54.48 -32.14 18.36
N VAL A 675 -55.29 -31.50 17.47
CA VAL A 675 -55.70 -30.04 17.43
C VAL A 675 -54.60 -29.03 16.98
N THR A 676 -54.64 -28.13 15.95
CA THR A 676 -55.65 -27.51 15.00
C THR A 676 -56.41 -26.26 15.56
N ILE A 677 -56.83 -25.16 14.89
CA ILE A 677 -57.04 -24.68 13.49
C ILE A 677 -56.95 -23.12 13.45
N ASN A 678 -56.63 -22.45 12.31
CA ASN A 678 -57.52 -21.46 11.61
C ASN A 678 -56.89 -20.55 10.52
N THR A 679 -57.75 -20.13 9.58
CA THR A 679 -57.59 -19.07 8.55
C THR A 679 -58.92 -18.30 8.35
N PRO A 680 -58.94 -17.10 7.72
CA PRO A 680 -60.15 -16.46 7.20
C PRO A 680 -60.14 -16.22 5.67
N LYS A 681 -61.32 -16.06 5.05
CA LYS A 681 -61.54 -15.80 3.60
C LYS A 681 -62.96 -15.25 3.34
N ASP A 682 -63.15 -14.44 2.27
CA ASP A 682 -64.38 -14.12 1.48
C ASP A 682 -64.18 -12.74 0.75
N LEU A 683 -64.92 -12.19 -0.23
CA LEU A 683 -65.95 -12.51 -1.29
C LEU A 683 -66.04 -11.23 -2.20
N ALA A 684 -66.57 -11.11 -3.43
CA ALA A 684 -67.13 -11.97 -4.50
C ALA A 684 -67.25 -11.15 -5.83
N ASP A 685 -68.02 -11.64 -6.82
CA ASP A 685 -68.86 -10.90 -7.82
C ASP A 685 -68.24 -10.03 -8.96
N VAL A 686 -68.76 -9.92 -10.21
CA VAL A 686 -69.37 -10.82 -11.26
C VAL A 686 -69.15 -10.15 -12.66
N HIS A 687 -69.31 -10.89 -13.79
CA HIS A 687 -69.47 -10.42 -15.22
C HIS A 687 -68.18 -9.91 -15.95
N GLU A 688 -67.96 -10.07 -17.28
CA GLU A 688 -68.70 -10.76 -18.37
C GLU A 688 -67.77 -11.27 -19.54
N GLU A 689 -68.39 -11.78 -20.61
CA GLU A 689 -67.91 -12.34 -21.91
C GLU A 689 -66.99 -11.43 -22.80
N ALA A 690 -66.30 -11.86 -23.88
CA ALA A 690 -65.78 -13.17 -24.34
C ALA A 690 -64.91 -13.07 -25.64
N SER A 691 -64.00 -14.06 -25.83
CA SER A 691 -63.67 -14.80 -27.08
C SER A 691 -63.18 -14.18 -28.42
N VAL A 692 -62.00 -14.69 -28.87
CA VAL A 692 -61.65 -15.21 -30.23
C VAL A 692 -61.01 -14.29 -31.32
N GLU A 693 -60.10 -14.91 -32.09
CA GLU A 693 -59.21 -14.42 -33.18
C GLU A 693 -59.84 -14.62 -34.61
N PRO A 694 -59.12 -14.68 -35.77
CA PRO A 694 -57.89 -14.00 -36.28
C PRO A 694 -58.05 -13.44 -37.74
N SER A 695 -56.94 -13.05 -38.40
CA SER A 695 -56.53 -13.39 -39.80
C SER A 695 -56.40 -12.31 -40.93
N THR A 696 -55.24 -12.40 -41.64
CA THR A 696 -54.93 -12.17 -43.08
C THR A 696 -55.17 -10.83 -43.82
N HIS A 697 -54.05 -10.23 -44.33
CA HIS A 697 -53.68 -9.88 -45.73
C HIS A 697 -54.67 -9.15 -46.72
N PRO A 698 -54.24 -8.61 -47.90
CA PRO A 698 -52.87 -8.38 -48.47
C PRO A 698 -52.61 -6.97 -49.10
N VAL A 699 -51.36 -6.77 -49.53
CA VAL A 699 -50.84 -6.05 -50.74
C VAL A 699 -51.78 -5.17 -51.57
N GLU A 700 -51.32 -3.95 -51.89
CA GLU A 700 -51.40 -3.39 -53.27
C GLU A 700 -50.19 -2.48 -53.58
N SER A 701 -49.88 -2.26 -54.86
CA SER A 701 -48.67 -1.57 -55.34
C SER A 701 -48.93 -0.84 -56.66
N THR A 702 -48.41 0.38 -56.85
CA THR A 702 -48.54 1.13 -58.11
C THR A 702 -47.23 1.81 -58.56
N GLU A 703 -46.92 1.59 -59.83
CA GLU A 703 -45.98 2.36 -60.65
C GLU A 703 -46.57 3.79 -60.90
N GLY A 704 -45.84 4.83 -61.29
CA GLY A 704 -44.43 4.96 -61.70
C GLY A 704 -44.25 6.27 -62.48
N VAL A 705 -43.49 6.23 -63.59
CA VAL A 705 -43.24 7.28 -64.62
C VAL A 705 -41.89 8.01 -64.53
N ILE A 706 -41.28 8.14 -65.70
CA ILE A 706 -39.93 8.65 -66.01
C ILE A 706 -40.04 10.04 -66.67
N LEU A 707 -39.06 10.92 -66.47
CA LEU A 707 -38.69 11.97 -67.42
C LEU A 707 -37.15 12.07 -67.56
N GLU A 708 -36.71 12.61 -68.69
CA GLU A 708 -35.33 12.53 -69.20
C GLU A 708 -34.52 13.83 -68.97
N GLU A 709 -33.24 13.80 -69.35
CA GLU A 709 -32.21 14.86 -69.33
C GLU A 709 -32.48 15.98 -70.42
N PRO A 710 -31.59 16.95 -70.78
CA PRO A 710 -30.17 17.18 -70.41
C PRO A 710 -29.63 18.65 -70.30
N GLY A 711 -28.32 18.76 -70.02
CA GLY A 711 -27.45 19.91 -70.36
C GLY A 711 -27.23 20.98 -69.28
N GLU A 712 -26.19 21.83 -69.33
CA GLU A 712 -24.94 21.79 -70.13
C GLU A 712 -23.89 22.80 -69.58
N THR A 713 -22.58 22.47 -69.67
CA THR A 713 -21.38 23.38 -69.71
C THR A 713 -21.05 24.45 -68.64
N THR A 714 -19.72 24.57 -68.37
CA THR A 714 -18.94 25.79 -68.00
C THR A 714 -19.17 26.46 -66.62
N GLU A 715 -18.23 27.21 -66.01
CA GLU A 715 -16.92 27.75 -66.48
C GLU A 715 -15.85 27.87 -65.35
N GLU A 716 -14.68 28.35 -65.75
CA GLU A 716 -13.51 28.89 -65.02
C GLU A 716 -13.80 29.89 -63.86
N ALA A 717 -12.84 30.35 -63.05
CA ALA A 717 -11.54 29.87 -62.54
C ALA A 717 -10.94 30.98 -61.61
N ARG A 718 -9.86 30.67 -60.86
CA ARG A 718 -8.59 31.44 -60.79
C ARG A 718 -7.61 30.79 -59.78
N GLU A 719 -6.45 30.32 -60.23
CA GLU A 719 -5.15 31.05 -60.30
C GLU A 719 -4.55 31.35 -58.91
N THR A 720 -3.28 31.08 -58.57
CA THR A 720 -2.06 30.58 -59.26
C THR A 720 -0.98 30.32 -58.17
N THR A 721 0.09 29.51 -58.29
CA THR A 721 0.65 28.66 -59.36
C THR A 721 1.38 27.45 -58.76
N THR A 722 1.38 26.34 -59.47
CA THR A 722 1.94 25.03 -59.10
C THR A 722 3.43 24.83 -59.49
N LEU A 723 4.00 23.72 -59.01
CA LEU A 723 5.19 22.97 -59.50
C LEU A 723 6.58 23.35 -58.93
N GLY A 724 7.51 22.41 -58.74
CA GLY A 724 7.36 20.94 -58.71
C GLY A 724 8.49 20.10 -59.34
N LEU A 725 8.83 19.00 -58.66
CA LEU A 725 9.44 17.75 -59.12
C LEU A 725 10.97 17.65 -59.42
N THR A 726 11.43 16.41 -59.18
CA THR A 726 12.60 15.67 -59.72
C THR A 726 14.03 16.06 -59.33
N GLU A 727 14.63 15.16 -58.54
CA GLU A 727 15.93 14.49 -58.75
C GLU A 727 17.07 15.22 -59.49
N THR A 728 18.22 15.39 -58.83
CA THR A 728 19.51 14.76 -59.22
C THR A 728 20.63 15.09 -58.22
N ALA A 729 21.71 14.30 -58.27
CA ALA A 729 22.96 14.47 -57.52
C ALA A 729 24.15 14.19 -58.48
N PRO A 730 25.44 14.30 -58.06
CA PRO A 730 26.10 15.33 -57.23
C PRO A 730 27.39 15.90 -57.89
N VAL A 731 27.91 17.08 -57.47
CA VAL A 731 29.30 17.52 -57.77
C VAL A 731 29.95 18.35 -56.63
N GLU A 732 30.72 17.66 -55.78
CA GLU A 732 32.18 17.80 -55.55
C GLU A 732 32.97 19.15 -55.47
N VAL A 733 34.04 19.13 -54.64
CA VAL A 733 35.30 19.95 -54.59
C VAL A 733 35.33 21.33 -53.88
N ALA A 734 35.99 21.34 -52.69
CA ALA A 734 37.06 22.22 -52.12
C ALA A 734 37.12 23.75 -52.40
N SER A 735 37.88 24.60 -51.69
CA SER A 735 38.90 24.44 -50.61
C SER A 735 38.69 25.54 -49.52
N ASP A 736 39.58 25.96 -48.59
CA ASP A 736 41.04 25.81 -48.37
C ASP A 736 41.42 26.00 -46.87
N ALA A 737 42.72 26.11 -46.54
CA ALA A 737 43.26 26.18 -45.18
C ALA A 737 43.99 27.50 -44.83
N ASN A 738 44.14 27.83 -43.53
CA ASN A 738 45.45 28.07 -42.88
C ASN A 738 45.42 28.38 -41.36
N ASN A 739 46.58 28.16 -40.72
CA ASN A 739 46.97 28.53 -39.33
C ASN A 739 47.77 29.89 -39.40
N PRO A 740 48.61 30.40 -38.44
CA PRO A 740 49.09 29.88 -37.14
C PRO A 740 49.28 30.91 -35.97
N SER A 741 49.88 30.40 -34.87
CA SER A 741 50.70 31.09 -33.83
C SER A 741 50.00 31.61 -32.54
N ILE A 742 50.48 31.50 -31.27
CA ILE A 742 51.71 31.01 -30.54
C ILE A 742 52.43 32.13 -29.72
N ASP A 743 52.94 31.76 -28.53
CA ASP A 743 53.85 32.48 -27.59
C ASP A 743 53.28 33.70 -26.80
N ASP A 744 53.66 34.03 -25.53
CA ASP A 744 54.60 33.41 -24.57
C ASP A 744 54.39 33.87 -23.08
N LEU A 745 55.25 33.41 -22.16
CA LEU A 745 55.65 33.92 -20.81
C LEU A 745 54.99 33.38 -19.51
N ASP A 746 55.73 32.50 -18.83
CA ASP A 746 55.85 32.32 -17.36
C ASP A 746 57.00 33.26 -16.83
N PRO A 747 57.32 33.48 -15.52
CA PRO A 747 57.82 32.41 -14.60
C PRO A 747 57.59 32.55 -13.06
N GLU A 748 57.48 31.39 -12.38
CA GLU A 748 58.14 31.04 -11.08
C GLU A 748 57.75 31.77 -9.75
N GLN A 749 57.91 31.22 -8.53
CA GLN A 749 58.52 29.96 -8.04
C GLN A 749 57.97 29.52 -6.64
N GLU A 750 58.08 28.22 -6.32
CA GLU A 750 58.12 27.56 -4.97
C GLU A 750 56.95 27.76 -3.96
N ALA A 751 56.55 26.81 -3.09
CA ALA A 751 56.78 25.35 -2.91
C ALA A 751 55.91 24.85 -1.71
N ASN A 752 55.67 23.55 -1.41
CA ASN A 752 55.51 22.28 -2.16
C ASN A 752 55.11 21.16 -1.13
N VAL A 753 54.53 20.01 -1.57
CA VAL A 753 54.22 18.77 -0.79
C VAL A 753 53.08 18.92 0.26
N ALA A 754 52.06 18.07 0.43
CA ALA A 754 51.58 16.79 -0.18
C ALA A 754 50.00 16.77 -0.10
N VAL A 755 49.21 16.18 -1.01
CA VAL A 755 48.94 14.73 -1.25
C VAL A 755 48.36 14.05 0.01
N GLU A 756 47.18 13.40 0.06
CA GLU A 756 46.08 13.06 -0.89
C GLU A 756 44.81 12.77 0.00
N SER A 757 43.51 12.76 -0.36
CA SER A 757 42.67 13.19 -1.51
C SER A 757 41.19 13.30 -1.04
N GLY A 758 40.23 13.58 -1.95
CA GLY A 758 38.78 13.38 -1.69
C GLY A 758 37.85 14.25 -2.53
N VAL A 759 37.50 13.84 -3.76
CA VAL A 759 36.70 14.65 -4.70
C VAL A 759 35.24 14.21 -4.75
N HIS A 760 34.34 15.03 -4.18
CA HIS A 760 32.94 15.06 -4.61
C HIS A 760 32.81 15.99 -5.83
N GLN A 761 32.31 15.46 -6.96
CA GLN A 761 31.95 16.30 -8.10
C GLN A 761 30.57 16.94 -7.90
N SER A 762 30.55 18.26 -7.72
CA SER A 762 29.34 19.07 -7.80
C SER A 762 28.97 19.36 -9.26
N TYR A 763 27.76 19.00 -9.69
CA TYR A 763 27.22 19.46 -10.97
C TYR A 763 26.67 20.89 -10.83
N THR A 764 27.29 21.84 -11.53
CA THR A 764 26.80 23.21 -11.67
C THR A 764 25.93 23.34 -12.92
N ALA A 765 24.67 23.75 -12.76
CA ALA A 765 23.79 24.18 -13.85
C ALA A 765 23.77 25.71 -13.99
N PRO A 766 23.41 26.29 -15.15
CA PRO A 766 23.53 27.74 -15.39
C PRO A 766 22.47 28.56 -14.65
N ALA A 767 22.87 29.67 -14.04
CA ALA A 767 21.98 30.60 -13.38
C ALA A 767 21.68 31.82 -14.27
N ASP A 768 20.57 31.78 -15.03
CA ASP A 768 20.01 32.98 -15.70
C ASP A 768 18.47 32.98 -15.86
N SER A 769 17.76 31.89 -15.56
CA SER A 769 16.28 31.84 -15.65
C SER A 769 15.53 32.32 -14.39
N PHE A 770 16.21 32.45 -13.25
CA PHE A 770 15.55 32.57 -11.94
C PHE A 770 15.09 34.00 -11.56
N ARG A 771 15.16 34.97 -12.48
CA ARG A 771 14.90 36.39 -12.18
C ARG A 771 13.54 36.90 -12.67
N GLU A 772 13.07 36.45 -13.82
CA GLU A 772 11.75 36.81 -14.36
C GLU A 772 10.59 36.20 -13.55
N THR A 773 10.72 34.95 -13.10
CA THR A 773 9.67 34.25 -12.33
C THR A 773 9.37 34.95 -11.00
N VAL A 774 10.38 35.53 -10.36
CA VAL A 774 10.27 36.15 -9.02
C VAL A 774 9.65 37.56 -9.07
N GLU A 775 9.69 38.23 -10.22
CA GLU A 775 8.97 39.51 -10.42
C GLU A 775 7.51 39.26 -10.84
N ASN A 776 7.22 38.26 -11.69
CA ASN A 776 5.85 37.93 -12.08
C ASN A 776 4.99 37.46 -10.88
N CYS A 777 5.48 36.54 -10.04
CA CYS A 777 4.73 36.06 -8.87
C CYS A 777 4.50 37.12 -7.77
N LYS A 778 5.07 38.33 -7.89
CA LYS A 778 4.72 39.47 -7.03
C LYS A 778 3.58 40.31 -7.58
N ILE A 779 3.44 40.40 -8.89
CA ILE A 779 2.40 41.23 -9.54
C ILE A 779 1.02 40.60 -9.30
N GLU A 780 0.91 39.28 -9.41
CA GLU A 780 -0.36 38.56 -9.17
C GLU A 780 -0.84 38.66 -7.71
N ALA A 781 0.08 38.66 -6.74
CA ALA A 781 -0.25 38.79 -5.32
C ALA A 781 -0.83 40.18 -4.95
N ASP A 782 -0.30 41.24 -5.55
CA ASP A 782 -0.80 42.61 -5.33
C ASP A 782 -2.18 42.83 -6.00
N GLU A 783 -2.48 42.21 -7.15
CA GLU A 783 -3.79 42.33 -7.81
C GLU A 783 -4.93 41.58 -7.08
N VAL A 784 -4.66 40.40 -6.51
CA VAL A 784 -5.64 39.69 -5.66
C VAL A 784 -5.99 40.53 -4.42
N THR A 785 -4.96 41.03 -3.72
CA THR A 785 -5.13 41.85 -2.51
C THR A 785 -5.90 43.16 -2.80
N ALA A 786 -5.70 43.77 -3.97
CA ALA A 786 -6.44 44.94 -4.42
C ALA A 786 -7.91 44.66 -4.82
N THR A 787 -8.27 43.41 -5.07
CA THR A 787 -9.62 43.00 -5.46
C THR A 787 -10.51 42.73 -4.23
N GLU A 788 -9.99 42.04 -3.20
CA GLU A 788 -10.72 41.81 -1.95
C GLU A 788 -11.03 43.13 -1.22
N ALA A 789 -10.07 44.07 -1.19
CA ALA A 789 -10.26 45.39 -0.61
C ALA A 789 -11.41 46.19 -1.25
N ARG A 790 -11.70 45.97 -2.55
CA ARG A 790 -12.80 46.63 -3.28
C ARG A 790 -14.18 46.03 -2.99
N ILE A 791 -14.25 44.78 -2.54
CA ILE A 791 -15.51 44.11 -2.18
C ILE A 791 -15.94 44.52 -0.77
N ALA A 792 -14.99 44.86 0.11
CA ALA A 792 -15.28 45.34 1.46
C ALA A 792 -15.94 46.74 1.49
N GLU A 793 -15.59 47.65 0.59
CA GLU A 793 -16.13 49.03 0.60
C GLU A 793 -17.54 49.17 -0.03
N SER A 794 -18.03 48.19 -0.78
CA SER A 794 -19.31 48.29 -1.51
C SER A 794 -20.56 48.04 -0.66
N HIS A 795 -20.41 47.61 0.60
CA HIS A 795 -21.53 47.20 1.46
C HIS A 795 -21.92 48.19 2.59
N THR A 796 -21.31 49.37 2.65
CA THR A 796 -21.55 50.34 3.76
C THR A 796 -22.08 51.72 3.38
N THR A 797 -22.64 51.92 2.17
CA THR A 797 -23.37 53.17 1.83
C THR A 797 -24.55 52.98 0.86
N GLU A 798 -25.74 52.62 1.35
CA GLU A 798 -27.00 53.12 0.77
C GLU A 798 -28.18 53.03 1.76
N ALA A 799 -28.36 54.07 2.58
CA ALA A 799 -29.41 54.13 3.61
C ALA A 799 -29.89 55.56 3.92
N ALA A 800 -30.24 56.36 2.90
CA ALA A 800 -30.92 57.66 3.09
C ALA A 800 -31.65 58.19 1.83
N ALA A 801 -32.96 58.46 1.96
CA ALA A 801 -33.85 59.20 1.04
C ALA A 801 -34.08 58.63 -0.39
N GLY A 802 -35.24 58.83 -1.05
CA GLY A 802 -36.50 59.40 -0.55
C GLY A 802 -37.60 59.58 -1.64
N GLU A 803 -38.80 59.05 -1.36
CA GLU A 803 -40.16 59.36 -1.86
C GLU A 803 -40.42 59.87 -3.30
N THR A 804 -41.29 59.17 -4.06
CA THR A 804 -42.64 59.60 -4.55
C THR A 804 -43.28 58.51 -5.44
N LEU A 805 -44.45 57.93 -5.09
CA LEU A 805 -45.84 58.27 -5.50
C LEU A 805 -46.09 58.20 -7.04
N THR A 806 -47.04 57.45 -7.61
CA THR A 806 -48.31 56.78 -7.17
C THR A 806 -48.46 55.38 -7.87
N THR A 807 -49.54 54.56 -7.86
CA THR A 807 -51.00 54.68 -7.55
C THR A 807 -51.67 53.29 -7.34
N GLU A 808 -52.86 53.25 -6.72
CA GLU A 808 -54.04 52.33 -6.85
C GLU A 808 -53.89 50.78 -7.10
N ALA A 809 -54.70 49.88 -6.50
CA ALA A 809 -55.95 50.00 -5.72
C ALA A 809 -56.10 48.91 -4.61
N SER A 810 -57.21 48.96 -3.84
CA SER A 810 -57.40 48.35 -2.49
C SER A 810 -58.72 47.51 -2.38
N PRO A 811 -59.32 47.22 -1.20
CA PRO A 811 -58.88 46.40 -0.03
C PRO A 811 -59.97 45.39 0.49
N SER A 812 -59.64 44.60 1.55
CA SER A 812 -60.54 44.19 2.67
C SER A 812 -59.72 43.32 3.66
N GLU A 813 -59.25 43.80 4.82
CA GLU A 813 -59.89 44.04 6.14
C GLU A 813 -59.87 42.83 7.12
N ALA A 814 -59.70 43.12 8.42
CA ALA A 814 -59.49 42.17 9.54
C ALA A 814 -60.62 42.26 10.58
N PRO A 815 -60.58 41.47 11.68
CA PRO A 815 -60.32 42.12 12.98
C PRO A 815 -59.56 41.24 14.01
N THR A 816 -59.57 41.66 15.28
CA THR A 816 -58.63 41.27 16.35
C THR A 816 -59.33 41.01 17.71
N VAL A 817 -58.55 40.53 18.70
CA VAL A 817 -58.59 40.91 20.15
C VAL A 817 -59.45 40.12 21.19
N GLU A 818 -58.81 39.91 22.35
CA GLU A 818 -59.28 39.73 23.75
C GLU A 818 -59.70 38.38 24.38
N VAL A 819 -59.76 38.45 25.73
CA VAL A 819 -59.69 37.38 26.75
C VAL A 819 -60.83 37.53 27.76
N PRO A 820 -61.31 36.44 28.39
CA PRO A 820 -61.86 36.54 29.75
C PRO A 820 -61.36 35.44 30.72
N ALA A 821 -61.69 35.60 32.01
CA ALA A 821 -61.39 34.67 33.11
C ALA A 821 -62.57 34.57 34.10
N VAL A 822 -62.37 33.86 35.23
CA VAL A 822 -63.18 33.80 36.49
C VAL A 822 -64.15 32.61 36.70
N ASP A 823 -63.82 31.79 37.73
CA ASP A 823 -64.62 30.99 38.70
C ASP A 823 -65.77 30.03 38.23
N THR A 824 -66.08 28.89 38.90
CA THR A 824 -66.29 28.70 40.36
C THR A 824 -66.05 27.28 40.95
N ALA A 825 -65.33 27.26 42.08
CA ALA A 825 -65.42 26.47 43.33
C ALA A 825 -66.08 25.05 43.45
N SER A 826 -65.33 24.10 44.04
CA SER A 826 -65.69 23.19 45.18
C SER A 826 -64.66 22.03 45.29
N ASP A 827 -64.30 21.44 46.44
CA ASP A 827 -64.41 21.77 47.88
C ASP A 827 -63.34 20.93 48.67
N GLY A 828 -62.98 21.30 49.91
CA GLY A 828 -62.22 20.47 50.86
C GLY A 828 -60.71 20.75 51.02
N GLY A 829 -60.30 21.22 52.22
CA GLY A 829 -58.90 21.22 52.70
C GLY A 829 -58.63 20.09 53.73
N VAL A 830 -57.61 20.13 54.61
CA VAL A 830 -56.69 21.21 55.01
C VAL A 830 -55.36 20.63 55.57
N GLY A 831 -54.21 21.18 55.14
CA GLY A 831 -52.95 21.28 55.92
C GLY A 831 -52.08 20.03 56.12
N SER A 832 -50.80 20.15 56.52
CA SER A 832 -49.92 21.34 56.61
C SER A 832 -48.45 20.93 56.83
N ASN A 833 -47.49 21.69 56.28
CA ASN A 833 -46.05 21.51 56.52
C ASN A 833 -45.63 21.76 57.99
N ALA A 834 -44.64 21.01 58.47
CA ALA A 834 -43.72 21.45 59.54
C ALA A 834 -42.37 20.71 59.45
N THR A 835 -41.27 21.44 59.60
CA THR A 835 -39.89 20.93 59.71
C THR A 835 -39.54 20.64 61.17
N LEU A 836 -38.64 19.67 61.45
CA LEU A 836 -37.47 19.80 62.35
C LEU A 836 -36.71 18.47 62.57
N GLU A 837 -35.48 18.62 63.06
CA GLU A 837 -34.50 17.57 63.46
C GLU A 837 -34.74 17.12 64.93
N PRO A 838 -33.78 16.47 65.63
CA PRO A 838 -33.25 15.10 65.45
C PRO A 838 -33.35 14.27 66.75
N GLU A 839 -33.04 12.97 66.73
CA GLU A 839 -32.46 12.30 67.92
C GLU A 839 -31.77 10.96 67.60
N ALA A 840 -30.93 10.47 68.52
CA ALA A 840 -30.18 9.22 68.41
C ALA A 840 -30.07 8.52 69.78
N LEU A 841 -30.04 7.17 69.78
CA LEU A 841 -29.69 6.26 70.89
C LEU A 841 -29.07 4.99 70.24
N GLU A 842 -27.83 4.60 70.49
CA GLU A 842 -27.17 4.09 71.72
C GLU A 842 -27.28 2.57 71.98
N GLY A 843 -26.33 1.81 71.41
CA GLY A 843 -25.54 0.82 72.17
C GLY A 843 -26.10 -0.61 72.44
N PRO A 844 -25.43 -1.39 73.32
CA PRO A 844 -24.22 -2.14 72.89
C PRO A 844 -23.97 -3.54 73.53
N ALA A 845 -23.12 -4.36 72.88
CA ALA A 845 -22.26 -5.42 73.46
C ALA A 845 -21.16 -5.81 72.42
N GLN A 846 -19.87 -6.09 72.68
CA GLN A 846 -19.10 -6.80 73.74
C GLN A 846 -19.19 -8.35 73.69
N ASP A 847 -18.10 -9.15 73.79
CA ASP A 847 -16.63 -8.89 73.85
C ASP A 847 -15.83 -10.22 73.60
N THR A 848 -14.48 -10.21 73.79
CA THR A 848 -13.51 -11.34 73.91
C THR A 848 -13.02 -12.05 72.63
N ALA A 849 -11.79 -12.61 72.54
CA ALA A 849 -10.52 -12.37 73.26
C ALA A 849 -9.33 -13.07 72.51
N ASN A 850 -8.08 -12.66 72.81
CA ASN A 850 -6.82 -13.31 72.40
C ASN A 850 -6.26 -14.17 73.58
N PRO A 851 -5.39 -15.19 73.41
CA PRO A 851 -3.94 -14.94 73.25
C PRO A 851 -3.16 -16.02 72.42
N ALA A 852 -1.83 -15.89 72.39
CA ALA A 852 -0.88 -16.76 71.66
C ALA A 852 -0.25 -17.91 72.50
N GLU A 853 0.43 -18.84 71.83
CA GLU A 853 1.50 -19.72 72.39
C GLU A 853 2.82 -19.51 71.61
N ASP A 854 3.94 -20.01 72.16
CA ASP A 854 5.31 -19.60 71.84
C ASP A 854 6.34 -20.76 71.98
N VAL A 855 7.57 -20.51 71.53
CA VAL A 855 8.84 -21.25 71.79
C VAL A 855 9.04 -22.63 71.13
N LYS A 856 9.93 -22.71 70.11
CA LYS A 856 11.28 -23.34 70.25
C LYS A 856 12.20 -23.29 69.02
N HIS A 857 13.51 -23.30 69.33
CA HIS A 857 14.70 -23.43 68.47
C HIS A 857 14.66 -24.67 67.53
N GLU A 858 15.33 -24.68 66.37
CA GLU A 858 16.79 -24.79 66.25
C GLU A 858 17.40 -24.18 64.97
N ALA A 859 18.73 -24.10 64.91
CA ALA A 859 19.47 -23.48 63.80
C ALA A 859 20.85 -24.14 63.55
N SER A 860 21.15 -24.41 62.28
CA SER A 860 22.48 -24.67 61.72
C SER A 860 22.39 -24.53 60.20
N SER A 861 23.19 -23.76 59.44
CA SER A 861 24.60 -23.34 59.52
C SER A 861 25.63 -24.42 59.14
N SER A 862 26.06 -24.43 57.87
CA SER A 862 27.45 -24.72 57.50
C SER A 862 27.75 -24.35 56.04
N THR A 863 28.66 -23.39 55.84
CA THR A 863 29.30 -23.09 54.55
C THR A 863 30.59 -23.91 54.40
N VAL A 864 30.84 -24.55 53.26
CA VAL A 864 32.17 -25.10 52.91
C VAL A 864 32.48 -24.87 51.44
N TYR A 865 33.67 -24.32 51.16
CA TYR A 865 34.26 -24.13 49.83
C TYR A 865 35.00 -25.40 49.36
N GLY A 866 35.17 -25.58 48.04
CA GLY A 866 35.98 -26.68 47.50
C GLY A 866 36.29 -26.63 46.00
N HIS A 867 37.24 -25.78 45.59
CA HIS A 867 37.96 -26.00 44.33
C HIS A 867 38.98 -27.15 44.49
N TYR A 868 39.24 -27.94 43.44
CA TYR A 868 40.56 -27.97 42.78
C TYR A 868 40.55 -28.73 41.43
N GLU A 869 41.55 -28.37 40.62
CA GLU A 869 42.05 -28.89 39.33
C GLU A 869 42.33 -30.43 39.27
N SER A 870 42.71 -31.07 38.15
CA SER A 870 42.52 -30.90 36.69
C SER A 870 43.19 -32.12 35.96
N THR A 871 43.41 -32.05 34.63
CA THR A 871 44.20 -32.98 33.76
C THR A 871 43.59 -34.37 33.45
N THR A 872 43.78 -35.00 32.27
CA THR A 872 44.25 -34.58 30.92
C THR A 872 43.86 -35.66 29.88
N ALA A 873 43.93 -35.31 28.59
CA ALA A 873 44.15 -36.19 27.43
C ALA A 873 42.99 -37.09 26.95
N ASN A 874 42.90 -37.48 25.66
CA ASN A 874 43.26 -36.82 24.38
C ASN A 874 42.77 -37.77 23.25
N GLU A 875 42.08 -37.28 22.21
CA GLU A 875 42.22 -37.79 20.83
C GLU A 875 41.45 -36.89 19.84
N GLU A 876 41.88 -36.89 18.58
CA GLU A 876 41.58 -35.85 17.59
C GLU A 876 40.63 -36.35 16.49
N GLN A 877 39.76 -35.46 15.97
CA GLN A 877 39.38 -35.51 14.55
C GLN A 877 38.91 -34.15 14.04
N HIS A 878 39.44 -33.73 12.88
CA HIS A 878 39.15 -32.43 12.26
C HIS A 878 37.83 -32.43 11.50
N ILE A 879 37.03 -31.38 11.71
CA ILE A 879 36.18 -30.77 10.67
C ILE A 879 36.42 -29.26 10.72
N THR A 880 36.75 -28.65 9.57
CA THR A 880 37.06 -27.23 9.45
C THR A 880 35.82 -26.41 9.07
N MET A 881 35.45 -25.43 9.90
CA MET A 881 34.54 -24.35 9.54
C MET A 881 35.37 -23.14 9.04
N PRO A 882 34.90 -22.36 8.04
CA PRO A 882 35.59 -21.13 7.63
C PRO A 882 35.27 -19.97 8.58
N GLU A 883 36.31 -19.37 9.17
CA GLU A 883 36.19 -18.07 9.85
C GLU A 883 36.18 -16.95 8.80
N HIS A 884 35.08 -16.19 8.71
CA HIS A 884 35.08 -14.94 7.94
C HIS A 884 35.46 -13.76 8.85
N VAL A 885 36.74 -13.39 8.78
CA VAL A 885 37.33 -12.26 9.50
C VAL A 885 36.74 -10.94 8.98
N ALA A 886 36.34 -10.06 9.89
CA ALA A 886 35.96 -8.69 9.56
C ALA A 886 37.22 -7.82 9.34
N THR A 887 37.38 -7.28 8.13
CA THR A 887 38.40 -6.28 7.83
C THR A 887 37.80 -5.19 6.95
N ILE A 888 37.59 -4.01 7.54
CA ILE A 888 37.41 -2.75 6.79
C ILE A 888 38.45 -1.78 7.35
N GLU A 889 39.51 -1.55 6.58
CA GLU A 889 40.46 -0.48 6.85
C GLU A 889 39.86 0.87 6.44
N ALA A 890 40.35 1.96 7.05
CA ALA A 890 39.82 3.29 6.82
C ALA A 890 40.35 3.91 5.52
N HIS A 891 39.44 4.50 4.73
CA HIS A 891 39.69 5.70 3.92
C HIS A 891 38.40 6.47 3.65
#